data_AF-A0A813K175-F1
#
_entry.id   AF-A0A813K175-F1
#
_cell.length_a   1.000
_cell.length_b   1.000
_cell.length_c   1.000
_cell.angle_alpha   90.00
_cell.angle_beta   90.00
_cell.angle_gamma   90.00
#
_symmetry.space_group_name_H-M   'P 1'
#
loop_
_entity.id
_entity.type
_entity.pdbx_description
1 polymer ?
#
loop_
_entity_poly.entity_id
_entity_poly.type
_entity_poly.pdbx_seq_one_letter_code
_entity_poly.pdbx_strand_id
1 'polypeptide(L)'
;VWKLPKEAFVAARLAPDELSCTSRGVWRDFRVLLGSVVRFPASEVRSSGAVWHGCSGRTTAVLGQGGTSPATLAKLFRRAVELSDFFRETALQVARQGMSLVIAEGQPPAPSLCLFGYVNALAAVMRVALDRRAGRCGAAEIAALEAEAAESELAAHWLDAEATEQTTEAALYLQVLLTHAYVPLLLLDSSPWPFGLANVSQVISEALGEPRLGAWRAPSGGGWWRFRHSEAMLSSQRGAFLARRRAMASAGEELPAKVKVWSLGLHATLAMEPETLWLNYLPALAPFQVTVESVLAQNYCNAVGRCTTNTAIADLLNRHVVKSAIAMNGINKFPHVPDPLGLQREFLAVARADEGIREADVLMCSEPPFFCLLFLELDKPIFGYFGNPFGAYLEPGGPQETFYQAFREKLAADPRNAFACMSPYLSALVYWHSGIRLPIVQPLGLYTKATYRPSLGHVLVTKTIFVQADLVYVLNEFVEALAREEAGARIPLKQWQSNHTRFVHLKQLKDSSWQNWARHKAAVMLPYDPQLMTFYELYSMAVPLLVPDEGLLPLFTRLGYTNLQEFEYRSPGWSAPESELAYQWTENAQLHELRWWSSLSDMGGSQTPHLLRWGSVPELLWKLLGSDLDAVAAKMRRETELRLVRSTDFWCGAFLRALQPQGGWSRSGARVETDAVLSQMAVASPEDSARGKSESEEPGNGKGKGEPAESEDGKGEGEQAEHENGKGKGEPAEPEKGKGKGEEAEHEKGKGKGEEAEHEA
;
A
#
# COMPACT_ATOMS: atom_id res chain seq x y z
N VAL A 1 -20.35 3.25 7.25
CA VAL A 1 -19.81 3.10 8.63
C VAL A 1 -19.52 4.49 9.17
N TRP A 2 -20.49 5.10 9.85
CA TRP A 2 -20.30 6.23 10.77
C TRP A 2 -21.21 5.88 11.96
N LYS A 3 -20.63 5.66 13.15
CA LYS A 3 -21.38 5.32 14.35
C LYS A 3 -21.93 6.62 14.96
N LEU A 4 -23.26 6.75 14.99
CA LEU A 4 -23.96 7.70 15.86
C LEU A 4 -24.13 7.09 17.27
N PRO A 5 -24.19 7.89 18.35
CA PRO A 5 -24.26 7.40 19.73
C PRO A 5 -25.58 6.67 20.01
N LYS A 6 -25.47 5.65 20.87
CA LYS A 6 -26.44 4.57 21.09
C LYS A 6 -27.42 4.87 22.25
N GLU A 7 -27.90 6.09 22.34
CA GLU A 7 -28.76 6.53 23.45
C GLU A 7 -30.00 7.27 22.95
N ALA A 8 -30.99 6.54 22.44
CA ALA A 8 -32.40 6.94 22.41
C ALA A 8 -33.26 5.82 21.81
N PHE A 9 -33.51 4.74 22.55
CA PHE A 9 -34.62 3.84 22.25
C PHE A 9 -35.14 3.19 23.53
N VAL A 10 -36.13 3.83 24.16
CA VAL A 10 -37.05 3.18 25.10
C VAL A 10 -38.48 3.56 24.71
N ALA A 11 -39.26 2.51 24.45
CA ALA A 11 -40.71 2.38 24.52
C ALA A 11 -41.61 3.23 23.61
N ALA A 12 -42.26 2.56 22.66
CA ALA A 12 -43.72 2.38 22.70
C ALA A 12 -44.16 1.23 21.77
N ARG A 13 -44.66 0.16 22.38
CA ARG A 13 -45.58 -0.82 21.78
C ARG A 13 -46.93 -0.14 21.60
N LEU A 14 -47.57 -0.26 20.44
CA LEU A 14 -49.01 -0.57 20.30
C LEU A 14 -49.29 -1.10 18.88
N ALA A 15 -50.31 -1.96 18.81
CA ALA A 15 -50.63 -2.91 17.74
C ALA A 15 -51.51 -2.30 16.61
N PRO A 16 -51.87 -3.07 15.56
CA PRO A 16 -52.32 -2.60 14.26
C PRO A 16 -53.84 -2.42 14.18
N ASP A 17 -54.30 -1.49 13.33
CA ASP A 17 -55.37 -1.66 12.33
C ASP A 17 -55.94 -0.31 11.86
N GLU A 18 -56.56 -0.36 10.68
CA GLU A 18 -57.51 0.59 10.06
C GLU A 18 -57.02 1.57 8.97
N LEU A 19 -57.60 1.32 7.79
CA LEU A 19 -57.69 2.17 6.61
C LEU A 19 -58.49 3.46 6.90
N SER A 20 -58.09 4.58 6.29
CA SER A 20 -58.91 5.28 5.27
C SER A 20 -58.40 6.70 4.94
N CYS A 21 -58.77 7.14 3.74
CA CYS A 21 -58.45 8.42 3.10
C CYS A 21 -58.90 9.66 3.88
N THR A 22 -58.09 10.74 3.86
CA THR A 22 -58.39 12.03 3.18
C THR A 22 -57.54 13.21 3.72
N SER A 23 -57.15 14.08 2.78
CA SER A 23 -56.88 15.53 2.89
C SER A 23 -55.79 16.11 3.80
N ARG A 24 -54.88 16.84 3.13
CA ARG A 24 -54.33 18.19 3.43
C ARG A 24 -54.04 18.55 4.90
N GLY A 25 -52.76 18.77 5.17
CA GLY A 25 -52.33 19.86 6.06
C GLY A 25 -51.13 19.52 6.94
N VAL A 26 -50.28 20.53 7.13
CA VAL A 26 -49.20 20.65 8.14
C VAL A 26 -47.83 20.11 7.72
N TRP A 27 -47.14 20.91 6.89
CA TRP A 27 -45.68 21.09 7.01
C TRP A 27 -45.44 22.34 7.87
N ARG A 28 -45.10 22.13 9.14
CA ARG A 28 -44.42 23.11 9.99
C ARG A 28 -43.61 22.30 10.99
N ASP A 29 -42.38 22.75 11.22
CA ASP A 29 -41.41 22.26 12.21
C ASP A 29 -40.40 21.22 11.74
N PHE A 30 -39.41 21.69 10.96
CA PHE A 30 -38.02 21.23 11.08
C PHE A 30 -37.10 22.41 10.73
N ARG A 31 -36.97 23.36 11.66
CA ARG A 31 -36.09 24.53 11.51
C ARG A 31 -35.43 24.92 12.84
N VAL A 32 -34.74 24.00 13.48
CA VAL A 32 -33.74 24.31 14.51
C VAL A 32 -32.64 23.25 14.47
N LEU A 33 -31.54 23.54 13.78
CA LEU A 33 -30.15 23.22 14.16
C LEU A 33 -29.23 23.57 13.00
N LEU A 34 -28.20 24.38 13.29
CA LEU A 34 -27.16 24.92 12.41
C LEU A 34 -27.50 26.21 11.67
N GLY A 35 -27.64 27.29 12.44
CA GLY A 35 -27.30 28.63 11.97
C GLY A 35 -25.97 29.05 12.57
N SER A 36 -24.95 29.29 11.73
CA SER A 36 -23.83 30.21 11.98
C SER A 36 -23.00 30.36 10.69
N VAL A 37 -22.71 31.62 10.35
CA VAL A 37 -21.78 32.13 9.32
C VAL A 37 -22.37 32.41 7.93
N VAL A 38 -22.24 33.70 7.56
CA VAL A 38 -22.58 34.43 6.31
C VAL A 38 -24.04 34.91 6.15
N ARG A 39 -24.23 36.22 6.30
CA ARG A 39 -25.40 37.01 5.88
C ARG A 39 -25.14 37.63 4.51
N PHE A 40 -26.06 37.48 3.56
CA PHE A 40 -26.35 38.47 2.50
C PHE A 40 -27.87 38.49 2.19
N PRO A 41 -28.43 39.63 1.74
CA PRO A 41 -29.86 39.89 1.80
C PRO A 41 -30.64 39.26 0.64
N ALA A 42 -31.86 38.85 0.95
CA ALA A 42 -32.84 38.35 -0.01
C ALA A 42 -33.64 39.51 -0.61
N SER A 43 -33.68 39.61 -1.93
CA SER A 43 -34.80 40.20 -2.68
C SER A 43 -34.92 39.54 -4.05
N GLU A 44 -36.18 39.32 -4.44
CA GLU A 44 -36.69 38.87 -5.75
C GLU A 44 -36.86 37.36 -5.99
N VAL A 45 -38.02 36.87 -5.52
CA VAL A 45 -38.72 35.73 -6.13
C VAL A 45 -39.73 36.30 -7.12
N ARG A 46 -39.54 36.06 -8.43
CA ARG A 46 -40.61 36.13 -9.43
C ARG A 46 -40.99 34.73 -9.87
N SER A 47 -42.28 34.45 -9.76
CA SER A 47 -42.98 33.28 -10.25
C SER A 47 -42.95 33.21 -11.78
N SER A 48 -42.62 32.04 -12.33
CA SER A 48 -43.17 31.63 -13.62
C SER A 48 -43.52 30.14 -13.55
N GLY A 49 -44.79 29.85 -13.80
CA GLY A 49 -45.30 28.50 -13.94
C GLY A 49 -45.04 27.97 -15.35
N ALA A 50 -44.78 26.68 -15.45
CA ALA A 50 -44.83 25.96 -16.72
C ALA A 50 -45.55 24.62 -16.52
N VAL A 51 -46.53 24.43 -17.39
CA VAL A 51 -47.46 23.31 -17.49
C VAL A 51 -46.74 22.10 -18.10
N TRP A 52 -46.89 20.92 -17.49
CA TRP A 52 -46.42 19.65 -18.05
C TRP A 52 -47.56 18.96 -18.82
N HIS A 53 -47.36 18.74 -20.13
CA HIS A 53 -48.15 17.82 -20.94
C HIS A 53 -47.56 16.42 -20.86
N GLY A 54 -48.40 15.43 -20.54
CA GLY A 54 -48.04 14.02 -20.51
C GLY A 54 -48.00 13.37 -21.90
N CYS A 55 -47.19 12.33 -22.04
CA CYS A 55 -47.32 11.31 -23.07
C CYS A 55 -47.30 9.92 -22.43
N SER A 56 -48.43 9.22 -22.55
CA SER A 56 -48.63 7.83 -22.13
C SER A 56 -48.33 6.89 -23.31
N GLY A 57 -47.39 5.95 -23.14
CA GLY A 57 -47.24 4.79 -24.01
C GLY A 57 -47.45 3.50 -23.21
N ARG A 58 -48.49 2.72 -23.56
CA ARG A 58 -48.73 1.38 -23.02
C ARG A 58 -47.80 0.37 -23.70
N THR A 59 -47.21 -0.51 -22.91
CA THR A 59 -46.73 -1.83 -23.39
C THR A 59 -47.16 -2.88 -22.37
N THR A 60 -47.99 -3.81 -22.83
CA THR A 60 -48.39 -5.02 -22.13
C THR A 60 -47.27 -6.06 -22.19
N ALA A 61 -46.81 -6.54 -21.03
CA ALA A 61 -45.93 -7.70 -20.94
C ALA A 61 -46.62 -8.83 -20.16
N VAL A 62 -46.57 -10.02 -20.76
CA VAL A 62 -47.03 -11.30 -20.23
C VAL A 62 -45.99 -11.80 -19.20
N LEU A 63 -46.40 -12.03 -17.95
CA LEU A 63 -45.55 -12.58 -16.89
C LEU A 63 -45.70 -14.11 -16.82
N GLY A 64 -44.60 -14.81 -17.10
CA GLY A 64 -44.37 -16.20 -16.70
C GLY A 64 -43.78 -16.28 -15.29
N GLN A 65 -44.20 -17.29 -14.54
CA GLN A 65 -43.93 -17.50 -13.12
C GLN A 65 -42.47 -17.90 -12.83
N GLY A 66 -41.81 -17.15 -11.96
CA GLY A 66 -40.54 -17.50 -11.31
C GLY A 66 -40.27 -16.51 -10.18
N GLY A 67 -40.39 -16.97 -8.94
CA GLY A 67 -40.57 -16.13 -7.75
C GLY A 67 -39.34 -15.34 -7.31
N THR A 68 -39.38 -14.02 -7.50
CA THR A 68 -38.80 -13.04 -6.57
C THR A 68 -39.91 -12.10 -6.15
N SER A 69 -40.11 -11.91 -4.84
CA SER A 69 -41.19 -11.05 -4.37
C SER A 69 -41.01 -9.63 -4.95
N PRO A 70 -42.07 -8.96 -5.43
CA PRO A 70 -41.99 -7.59 -5.91
C PRO A 70 -41.38 -6.62 -4.89
N ALA A 71 -41.49 -6.93 -3.59
CA ALA A 71 -40.85 -6.17 -2.51
C ALA A 71 -39.32 -6.31 -2.48
N THR A 72 -38.78 -7.47 -2.88
CA THR A 72 -37.33 -7.71 -3.00
C THR A 72 -36.76 -6.99 -4.20
N LEU A 73 -37.45 -7.05 -5.34
CA LEU A 73 -37.09 -6.29 -6.55
C LEU A 73 -37.16 -4.79 -6.31
N ALA A 74 -38.20 -4.30 -5.63
CA ALA A 74 -38.31 -2.88 -5.27
C ALA A 74 -37.20 -2.42 -4.30
N LYS A 75 -36.74 -3.28 -3.37
CA LYS A 75 -35.61 -2.96 -2.48
C LYS A 75 -34.28 -2.93 -3.22
N LEU A 76 -34.04 -3.88 -4.14
CA LEU A 76 -32.84 -3.90 -4.98
C LEU A 76 -32.80 -2.71 -5.93
N PHE A 77 -33.93 -2.38 -6.56
CA PHE A 77 -34.05 -1.24 -7.46
C PHE A 77 -33.83 0.08 -6.71
N ARG A 78 -34.39 0.22 -5.50
CA ARG A 78 -34.17 1.40 -4.65
C ARG A 78 -32.70 1.53 -4.22
N ARG A 79 -32.04 0.42 -3.88
CA ARG A 79 -30.61 0.39 -3.53
C ARG A 79 -29.70 0.73 -4.70
N ALA A 80 -30.05 0.28 -5.92
CA ALA A 80 -29.33 0.60 -7.15
C ALA A 80 -29.49 2.08 -7.54
N VAL A 81 -30.69 2.65 -7.39
CA VAL A 81 -30.94 4.08 -7.59
C VAL A 81 -30.18 4.91 -6.55
N GLU A 82 -30.19 4.50 -5.27
CA GLU A 82 -29.41 5.16 -4.21
C GLU A 82 -27.88 5.13 -4.47
N LEU A 83 -27.35 4.00 -4.99
CA LEU A 83 -25.94 3.91 -5.38
C LEU A 83 -25.63 4.81 -6.59
N SER A 84 -26.51 4.83 -7.59
CA SER A 84 -26.39 5.67 -8.78
C SER A 84 -26.41 7.16 -8.40
N ASP A 85 -27.33 7.57 -7.53
CA ASP A 85 -27.43 8.94 -7.03
C ASP A 85 -26.22 9.32 -6.17
N PHE A 86 -25.66 8.38 -5.41
CA PHE A 86 -24.44 8.60 -4.64
C PHE A 86 -23.19 8.80 -5.52
N PHE A 87 -22.99 7.96 -6.54
CA PHE A 87 -21.89 8.13 -7.50
C PHE A 87 -22.07 9.43 -8.30
N ARG A 88 -23.30 9.77 -8.65
CA ARG A 88 -23.66 11.03 -9.30
C ARG A 88 -23.32 12.24 -8.43
N GLU A 89 -23.72 12.28 -7.16
CA GLU A 89 -23.40 13.39 -6.25
C GLU A 89 -21.89 13.50 -5.99
N THR A 90 -21.18 12.37 -5.85
CA THR A 90 -19.72 12.37 -5.67
C THR A 90 -19.00 12.88 -6.92
N ALA A 91 -19.41 12.43 -8.12
CA ALA A 91 -18.88 12.93 -9.38
C ALA A 91 -19.20 14.42 -9.59
N LEU A 92 -20.41 14.86 -9.25
CA LEU A 92 -20.80 16.28 -9.29
C LEU A 92 -20.04 17.12 -8.27
N GLN A 93 -19.69 16.59 -7.10
CA GLN A 93 -18.93 17.31 -6.09
C GLN A 93 -17.46 17.46 -6.47
N VAL A 94 -16.84 16.41 -7.01
CA VAL A 94 -15.49 16.47 -7.60
C VAL A 94 -15.47 17.43 -8.80
N ALA A 95 -16.49 17.35 -9.65
CA ALA A 95 -16.62 18.23 -10.81
C ALA A 95 -16.90 19.68 -10.37
N ARG A 96 -17.66 19.94 -9.31
CA ARG A 96 -17.85 21.30 -8.73
C ARG A 96 -16.57 21.85 -8.11
N GLN A 97 -15.77 21.02 -7.44
CA GLN A 97 -14.48 21.43 -6.87
C GLN A 97 -13.45 21.71 -7.97
N GLY A 98 -13.44 20.96 -9.07
CA GLY A 98 -12.63 21.24 -10.26
C GLY A 98 -13.14 22.43 -11.09
N MET A 99 -14.46 22.59 -11.25
CA MET A 99 -15.09 23.65 -12.04
C MET A 99 -15.16 25.00 -11.32
N SER A 100 -15.05 25.05 -9.99
CA SER A 100 -15.03 26.30 -9.22
C SER A 100 -13.83 27.20 -9.55
N LEU A 101 -12.78 26.66 -10.20
CA LEU A 101 -11.63 27.43 -10.68
C LEU A 101 -11.84 28.07 -12.05
N VAL A 102 -12.91 27.73 -12.78
CA VAL A 102 -13.09 28.15 -14.19
C VAL A 102 -14.44 28.83 -14.47
N ILE A 103 -15.46 28.65 -13.64
CA ILE A 103 -16.78 29.28 -13.89
C ILE A 103 -16.96 30.52 -13.00
N ALA A 104 -16.48 31.66 -13.50
CA ALA A 104 -16.83 32.98 -12.96
C ALA A 104 -18.17 33.53 -13.50
N GLU A 105 -18.87 32.84 -14.39
CA GLU A 105 -20.08 33.37 -15.04
C GLU A 105 -21.26 32.39 -15.02
N GLY A 106 -22.10 32.51 -14.00
CA GLY A 106 -23.57 32.61 -14.10
C GLY A 106 -24.42 31.55 -14.82
N GLN A 107 -23.89 30.46 -15.39
CA GLN A 107 -24.70 29.46 -16.09
C GLN A 107 -25.00 28.22 -15.22
N PRO A 108 -26.25 27.70 -15.25
CA PRO A 108 -26.61 26.48 -14.55
C PRO A 108 -25.92 25.26 -15.18
N PRO A 109 -25.50 24.25 -14.38
CA PRO A 109 -24.83 23.08 -14.92
C PRO A 109 -25.75 22.28 -15.85
N ALA A 110 -25.26 22.02 -17.06
CA ALA A 110 -25.91 21.20 -18.10
C ALA A 110 -26.14 19.74 -17.62
N PRO A 111 -27.02 18.96 -18.29
CA PRO A 111 -27.42 17.63 -17.82
C PRO A 111 -26.23 16.65 -17.87
N SER A 112 -25.96 16.03 -16.72
CA SER A 112 -25.22 14.76 -16.49
C SER A 112 -24.32 14.24 -17.61
N LEU A 113 -23.24 14.96 -17.94
CA LEU A 113 -22.09 14.32 -18.55
C LEU A 113 -21.40 13.47 -17.48
N CYS A 114 -21.36 12.17 -17.72
CA CYS A 114 -20.51 11.26 -16.96
C CYS A 114 -19.06 11.76 -17.11
N LEU A 115 -18.35 11.99 -16.00
CA LEU A 115 -16.98 12.54 -15.98
C LEU A 115 -16.04 11.83 -16.99
N PHE A 116 -16.32 10.56 -17.27
CA PHE A 116 -15.66 9.68 -18.23
C PHE A 116 -15.80 10.14 -19.68
N GLY A 117 -17.03 10.47 -20.10
CA GLY A 117 -17.32 10.97 -21.44
C GLY A 117 -16.66 12.33 -21.65
N TYR A 118 -16.60 13.15 -20.59
CA TYR A 118 -15.91 14.43 -20.64
C TYR A 118 -14.39 14.27 -20.78
N VAL A 119 -13.75 13.39 -20.00
CA VAL A 119 -12.31 13.13 -20.10
C VAL A 119 -11.94 12.52 -21.46
N ASN A 120 -12.73 11.57 -21.97
CA ASN A 120 -12.51 10.98 -23.29
C ASN A 120 -12.70 12.01 -24.40
N ALA A 121 -13.76 12.82 -24.32
CA ALA A 121 -14.00 13.86 -25.31
C ALA A 121 -12.86 14.90 -25.29
N LEU A 122 -12.38 15.34 -24.13
CA LEU A 122 -11.20 16.21 -24.04
C LEU A 122 -9.94 15.57 -24.65
N ALA A 123 -9.69 14.28 -24.35
CA ALA A 123 -8.56 13.56 -24.94
C ALA A 123 -8.68 13.40 -26.45
N ALA A 124 -9.89 13.14 -26.96
CA ALA A 124 -10.20 13.07 -28.39
C ALA A 124 -9.96 14.42 -29.09
N VAL A 125 -10.45 15.52 -28.50
CA VAL A 125 -10.21 16.87 -29.01
C VAL A 125 -8.73 17.18 -29.08
N MET A 126 -8.00 16.95 -27.99
CA MET A 126 -6.55 17.17 -27.97
C MET A 126 -5.82 16.31 -29.00
N ARG A 127 -6.25 15.06 -29.21
CA ARG A 127 -5.67 14.19 -30.23
C ARG A 127 -5.92 14.73 -31.64
N VAL A 128 -7.15 15.17 -31.95
CA VAL A 128 -7.50 15.81 -33.22
C VAL A 128 -6.63 17.05 -33.46
N ALA A 129 -6.51 17.93 -32.47
CA ALA A 129 -5.71 19.15 -32.58
C ALA A 129 -4.23 18.82 -32.84
N LEU A 130 -3.67 17.87 -32.10
CA LEU A 130 -2.28 17.42 -32.26
C LEU A 130 -2.03 16.77 -33.63
N ASP A 131 -2.95 15.93 -34.11
CA ASP A 131 -2.81 15.23 -35.39
C ASP A 131 -3.01 16.14 -36.61
N ARG A 132 -3.92 17.13 -36.52
CA ARG A 132 -4.06 18.20 -37.51
C ARG A 132 -2.75 18.98 -37.63
N ARG A 133 -2.19 19.41 -36.50
CA ARG A 133 -0.93 20.17 -36.46
C ARG A 133 0.25 19.38 -37.02
N ALA A 134 0.32 18.09 -36.72
CA ALA A 134 1.42 17.23 -37.15
C ALA A 134 1.21 16.62 -38.55
N GLY A 135 0.05 16.81 -39.18
CA GLY A 135 -0.30 16.22 -40.47
C GLY A 135 -0.34 14.68 -40.45
N ARG A 136 -0.73 14.08 -39.32
CA ARG A 136 -0.59 12.62 -39.08
C ARG A 136 -1.78 11.77 -39.47
N CYS A 137 -2.99 12.33 -39.53
CA CYS A 137 -4.22 11.56 -39.74
C CYS A 137 -4.98 11.97 -41.00
N GLY A 138 -5.67 10.99 -41.59
CA GLY A 138 -6.58 11.23 -42.72
C GLY A 138 -7.86 11.93 -42.29
N ALA A 139 -8.54 12.61 -43.22
CA ALA A 139 -9.79 13.34 -42.94
C ALA A 139 -10.88 12.47 -42.29
N ALA A 140 -10.90 11.16 -42.58
CA ALA A 140 -11.87 10.22 -42.01
C ALA A 140 -11.60 9.90 -40.52
N GLU A 141 -10.34 9.79 -40.10
CA GLU A 141 -9.97 9.55 -38.69
C GLU A 141 -10.25 10.79 -37.84
N ILE A 142 -9.95 11.97 -38.38
CA ILE A 142 -10.29 13.25 -37.77
C ILE A 142 -11.81 13.36 -37.58
N ALA A 143 -12.59 13.09 -38.63
CA ALA A 143 -14.06 13.17 -38.54
C ALA A 143 -14.66 12.20 -37.50
N ALA A 144 -14.07 11.01 -37.31
CA ALA A 144 -14.51 10.06 -36.29
C ALA A 144 -14.26 10.58 -34.87
N LEU A 145 -13.06 11.13 -34.62
CA LEU A 145 -12.71 11.71 -33.32
C LEU A 145 -13.47 13.01 -33.03
N GLU A 146 -13.76 13.81 -34.06
CA GLU A 146 -14.59 15.02 -33.94
C GLU A 146 -16.04 14.67 -33.60
N ALA A 147 -16.61 13.63 -34.21
CA ALA A 147 -17.96 13.17 -33.90
C ALA A 147 -18.06 12.74 -32.43
N GLU A 148 -17.03 12.09 -31.91
CA GLU A 148 -16.96 11.64 -30.52
C GLU A 148 -16.74 12.79 -29.53
N ALA A 149 -15.88 13.75 -29.87
CA ALA A 149 -15.73 14.98 -29.11
C ALA A 149 -17.02 15.82 -29.07
N ALA A 150 -17.79 15.82 -30.15
CA ALA A 150 -19.07 16.52 -30.25
C ALA A 150 -20.18 15.93 -29.38
N GLU A 151 -20.03 14.69 -28.88
CA GLU A 151 -20.94 14.12 -27.88
C GLU A 151 -20.85 14.83 -26.52
N SER A 152 -19.80 15.64 -26.31
CA SER A 152 -19.67 16.52 -25.15
C SER A 152 -19.70 17.98 -25.58
N GLU A 153 -20.79 18.70 -25.30
CA GLU A 153 -20.88 20.15 -25.54
C GLU A 153 -19.74 20.92 -24.87
N LEU A 154 -19.27 20.44 -23.70
CA LEU A 154 -18.13 20.98 -22.97
C LEU A 154 -16.77 20.65 -23.61
N ALA A 155 -16.62 19.58 -24.40
CA ALA A 155 -15.37 19.33 -25.12
C ALA A 155 -15.39 19.97 -26.51
N ALA A 156 -16.56 20.07 -27.13
CA ALA A 156 -16.75 20.58 -28.48
C ALA A 156 -16.21 22.02 -28.67
N HIS A 157 -16.27 22.87 -27.65
CA HIS A 157 -15.71 24.23 -27.75
C HIS A 157 -14.17 24.25 -27.91
N TRP A 158 -13.49 23.14 -27.63
CA TRP A 158 -12.07 22.96 -27.87
C TRP A 158 -11.77 22.41 -29.28
N LEU A 159 -12.76 21.98 -30.07
CA LEU A 159 -12.52 21.46 -31.44
C LEU A 159 -12.11 22.56 -32.43
N ASP A 160 -12.66 23.76 -32.25
CA ASP A 160 -12.36 24.94 -33.08
C ASP A 160 -11.07 25.65 -32.63
N ALA A 161 -10.43 25.16 -31.57
CA ALA A 161 -9.18 25.67 -31.05
C ALA A 161 -8.00 25.31 -31.96
N GLU A 162 -7.75 26.10 -33.01
CA GLU A 162 -6.48 26.01 -33.77
C GLU A 162 -5.26 26.42 -32.91
N ALA A 163 -5.47 27.01 -31.73
CA ALA A 163 -4.41 27.57 -30.91
C ALA A 163 -3.71 26.54 -30.01
N THR A 164 -2.37 26.54 -30.07
CA THR A 164 -1.49 25.72 -29.20
C THR A 164 -1.76 25.95 -27.72
N GLU A 165 -2.19 27.16 -27.35
CA GLU A 165 -2.50 27.56 -25.97
C GLU A 165 -3.67 26.77 -25.40
N GLN A 166 -4.73 26.57 -26.19
CA GLN A 166 -5.93 25.84 -25.76
C GLN A 166 -5.64 24.34 -25.63
N THR A 167 -4.89 23.72 -26.54
CA THR A 167 -4.48 22.31 -26.37
C THR A 167 -3.61 22.13 -25.11
N THR A 168 -2.77 23.12 -24.79
CA THR A 168 -1.94 23.13 -23.58
C THR A 168 -2.80 23.25 -22.31
N GLU A 169 -3.77 24.16 -22.30
CA GLU A 169 -4.69 24.36 -21.18
C GLU A 169 -5.55 23.12 -20.91
N ALA A 170 -6.13 22.52 -21.95
CA ALA A 170 -6.87 21.26 -21.84
C ALA A 170 -5.99 20.13 -21.29
N ALA A 171 -4.72 20.06 -21.70
CA ALA A 171 -3.78 19.06 -21.21
C ALA A 171 -3.39 19.28 -19.74
N LEU A 172 -3.18 20.53 -19.30
CA LEU A 172 -2.98 20.87 -17.89
C LEU A 172 -4.21 20.53 -17.06
N TYR A 173 -5.42 20.83 -17.57
CA TYR A 173 -6.67 20.51 -16.91
C TYR A 173 -6.87 18.98 -16.77
N LEU A 174 -6.63 18.22 -17.84
CA LEU A 174 -6.63 16.75 -17.77
C LEU A 174 -5.56 16.22 -16.82
N GLN A 175 -4.37 16.83 -16.78
CA GLN A 175 -3.33 16.46 -15.83
C GLN A 175 -3.82 16.65 -14.38
N VAL A 176 -4.44 17.78 -14.05
CA VAL A 176 -5.05 18.04 -12.74
C VAL A 176 -6.18 17.06 -12.42
N LEU A 177 -7.02 16.74 -13.40
CA LEU A 177 -8.04 15.71 -13.20
C LEU A 177 -7.42 14.35 -12.91
N LEU A 178 -6.37 13.95 -13.64
CA LEU A 178 -5.67 12.68 -13.42
C LEU A 178 -4.86 12.65 -12.13
N THR A 179 -4.49 13.80 -11.55
CA THR A 179 -3.91 13.86 -10.20
C THR A 179 -4.95 13.70 -9.10
N HIS A 180 -6.25 13.69 -9.41
CA HIS A 180 -7.28 13.35 -8.43
C HIS A 180 -7.38 11.83 -8.27
N ALA A 181 -7.21 11.31 -7.05
CA ALA A 181 -7.02 9.87 -6.78
C ALA A 181 -8.10 8.93 -7.37
N TYR A 182 -9.31 9.45 -7.59
CA TYR A 182 -10.46 8.68 -8.07
C TYR A 182 -10.69 8.76 -9.58
N VAL A 183 -10.22 9.81 -10.28
CA VAL A 183 -10.57 10.04 -11.69
C VAL A 183 -9.90 9.03 -12.62
N PRO A 184 -8.61 8.68 -12.47
CA PRO A 184 -8.02 7.63 -13.28
C PRO A 184 -8.63 6.24 -13.05
N LEU A 185 -9.17 5.99 -11.85
CA LEU A 185 -9.84 4.72 -11.53
C LEU A 185 -11.19 4.58 -12.24
N LEU A 186 -11.84 5.71 -12.52
CA LEU A 186 -13.01 5.75 -13.39
C LEU A 186 -12.60 5.41 -14.84
N LEU A 187 -11.39 5.77 -15.30
CA LEU A 187 -10.90 5.35 -16.62
C LEU A 187 -10.56 3.86 -16.76
N LEU A 188 -10.64 3.08 -15.67
CA LEU A 188 -10.57 1.60 -15.72
C LEU A 188 -11.91 0.97 -16.09
N ASP A 189 -12.99 1.75 -16.08
CA ASP A 189 -14.33 1.24 -16.38
C ASP A 189 -14.55 1.10 -17.89
N SER A 190 -15.17 -0.03 -18.19
CA SER A 190 -15.44 -0.76 -19.41
C SER A 190 -16.19 -0.05 -20.56
N SER A 191 -16.10 1.26 -20.71
CA SER A 191 -16.79 1.96 -21.80
C SER A 191 -16.12 1.74 -23.17
N PRO A 192 -16.89 1.71 -24.28
CA PRO A 192 -16.40 1.54 -25.66
C PRO A 192 -15.59 2.74 -26.21
N TRP A 193 -15.15 3.68 -25.36
CA TRP A 193 -14.40 4.86 -25.78
C TRP A 193 -12.97 4.49 -26.24
N PRO A 194 -12.39 5.18 -27.23
CA PRO A 194 -11.12 4.83 -27.84
C PRO A 194 -9.89 5.26 -27.03
N PHE A 195 -10.04 6.09 -26.00
CA PHE A 195 -8.92 6.54 -25.17
C PHE A 195 -8.90 5.84 -23.82
N GLY A 196 -8.08 4.79 -23.70
CA GLY A 196 -7.64 4.29 -22.40
C GLY A 196 -6.71 5.28 -21.70
N LEU A 197 -6.43 5.09 -20.40
CA LEU A 197 -5.52 5.94 -19.62
C LEU A 197 -4.14 6.11 -20.30
N ALA A 198 -3.66 5.07 -20.98
CA ALA A 198 -2.42 5.12 -21.74
C ALA A 198 -2.44 6.20 -22.82
N ASN A 199 -3.50 6.18 -23.64
CA ASN A 199 -3.74 7.13 -24.71
C ASN A 199 -3.92 8.54 -24.14
N VAL A 200 -4.75 8.72 -23.11
CA VAL A 200 -4.97 10.04 -22.47
C VAL A 200 -3.64 10.65 -22.02
N SER A 201 -2.79 9.87 -21.35
CA SER A 201 -1.48 10.35 -20.90
C SER A 201 -0.52 10.69 -22.03
N GLN A 202 -0.55 9.92 -23.12
CA GLN A 202 0.26 10.22 -24.30
C GLN A 202 -0.18 11.54 -24.94
N VAL A 203 -1.49 11.76 -25.06
CA VAL A 203 -2.04 13.00 -25.62
C VAL A 203 -1.67 14.21 -24.76
N ILE A 204 -1.73 14.11 -23.43
CA ILE A 204 -1.26 15.16 -22.51
C ILE A 204 0.22 15.49 -22.74
N SER A 205 1.07 14.48 -22.87
CA SER A 205 2.50 14.68 -23.09
C SER A 205 2.84 15.36 -24.40
N GLU A 206 2.20 14.92 -25.49
CA GLU A 206 2.37 15.54 -26.79
C GLU A 206 1.87 16.99 -26.77
N ALA A 207 0.75 17.26 -26.09
CA ALA A 207 0.20 18.60 -25.93
C ALA A 207 1.11 19.54 -25.14
N LEU A 208 1.71 19.05 -24.05
CA LEU A 208 2.58 19.86 -23.19
C LEU A 208 4.04 19.94 -23.68
N GLY A 209 4.38 19.21 -24.76
CA GLY A 209 5.76 19.11 -25.23
C GLY A 209 6.72 18.53 -24.18
N GLU A 210 6.19 17.73 -23.25
CA GLU A 210 6.93 17.14 -22.13
C GLU A 210 6.97 15.62 -22.29
N PRO A 211 8.02 15.06 -22.94
CA PRO A 211 8.12 13.63 -23.22
C PRO A 211 8.04 12.75 -21.96
N ARG A 212 8.39 13.28 -20.77
CA ARG A 212 8.31 12.55 -19.49
C ARG A 212 6.87 12.17 -19.14
N LEU A 213 5.87 12.91 -19.60
CA LEU A 213 4.45 12.62 -19.35
C LEU A 213 3.88 11.51 -20.24
N GLY A 214 4.51 11.27 -21.41
CA GLY A 214 3.97 10.40 -22.48
C GLY A 214 4.84 9.19 -22.74
N ALA A 215 6.01 9.14 -22.13
CA ALA A 215 6.84 7.96 -22.07
C ALA A 215 6.16 6.87 -21.22
N TRP A 216 5.26 6.12 -21.88
CA TRP A 216 5.04 4.70 -21.61
C TRP A 216 6.22 3.83 -22.05
N ARG A 217 7.29 4.44 -22.60
CA ARG A 217 8.57 3.76 -22.77
C ARG A 217 9.25 3.72 -21.42
N ALA A 218 9.58 2.51 -20.97
CA ALA A 218 10.34 2.24 -19.75
C ALA A 218 11.39 3.35 -19.51
N PRO A 219 11.39 4.02 -18.34
CA PRO A 219 12.33 5.11 -18.02
C PRO A 219 13.80 4.71 -18.19
N SER A 220 14.07 3.41 -18.24
CA SER A 220 15.39 2.81 -18.39
C SER A 220 15.90 2.66 -19.82
N GLY A 221 15.22 3.19 -20.85
CA GLY A 221 15.80 3.33 -22.20
C GLY A 221 16.59 2.11 -22.65
N GLY A 222 15.97 0.93 -22.73
CA GLY A 222 16.58 -0.22 -23.41
C GLY A 222 17.90 -0.74 -22.83
N GLY A 223 18.25 -0.43 -21.59
CA GLY A 223 19.28 -1.15 -20.84
C GLY A 223 18.77 -2.52 -20.40
N TRP A 224 18.69 -3.46 -21.35
CA TRP A 224 18.49 -4.87 -21.07
C TRP A 224 19.57 -5.35 -20.08
N TRP A 225 19.26 -5.42 -18.79
CA TRP A 225 19.99 -6.28 -17.88
C TRP A 225 19.74 -7.72 -18.36
N ARG A 226 20.61 -8.20 -19.26
CA ARG A 226 20.55 -9.55 -19.83
C ARG A 226 20.74 -10.58 -18.73
N PHE A 227 19.66 -10.99 -18.07
CA PHE A 227 19.57 -12.25 -17.33
C PHE A 227 19.44 -13.46 -18.28
N ARG A 228 20.18 -13.49 -19.40
CA ARG A 228 20.22 -14.63 -20.35
C ARG A 228 21.24 -15.71 -19.95
N HIS A 229 21.64 -15.79 -18.69
CA HIS A 229 22.70 -16.69 -18.24
C HIS A 229 22.32 -17.66 -17.13
N SER A 230 21.04 -17.86 -16.80
CA SER A 230 20.67 -18.67 -15.63
C SER A 230 21.26 -20.09 -15.65
N GLU A 231 21.23 -20.87 -16.73
CA GLU A 231 21.78 -22.24 -16.72
C GLU A 231 23.33 -22.31 -16.65
N ALA A 232 24.02 -21.45 -17.39
CA ALA A 232 25.49 -21.34 -17.31
C ALA A 232 25.95 -20.75 -15.97
N MET A 233 25.16 -19.83 -15.40
CA MET A 233 25.42 -19.21 -14.11
C MET A 233 25.23 -20.22 -12.98
N LEU A 234 24.18 -21.05 -13.00
CA LEU A 234 23.95 -22.11 -12.00
C LEU A 234 25.09 -23.12 -11.93
N SER A 235 25.59 -23.58 -13.09
CA SER A 235 26.74 -24.48 -13.15
C SER A 235 28.03 -23.78 -12.68
N SER A 236 28.25 -22.53 -13.08
CA SER A 236 29.41 -21.74 -12.64
C SER A 236 29.39 -21.41 -11.13
N GLN A 237 28.21 -21.13 -10.57
CA GLN A 237 28.04 -20.80 -9.15
C GLN A 237 28.20 -22.03 -8.27
N ARG A 238 27.70 -23.19 -8.70
CA ARG A 238 28.01 -24.47 -8.03
C ARG A 238 29.51 -24.75 -8.03
N GLY A 239 30.20 -24.45 -9.13
CA GLY A 239 31.65 -24.53 -9.23
C GLY A 239 32.38 -23.58 -8.27
N ALA A 240 32.00 -22.29 -8.25
CA ALA A 240 32.57 -21.28 -7.38
C ALA A 240 32.30 -21.58 -5.89
N PHE A 241 31.12 -22.10 -5.57
CA PHE A 241 30.76 -22.55 -4.24
C PHE A 241 31.63 -23.72 -3.79
N LEU A 242 31.74 -24.77 -4.61
CA LEU A 242 32.60 -25.91 -4.31
C LEU A 242 34.08 -25.50 -4.23
N ALA A 243 34.52 -24.55 -5.04
CA ALA A 243 35.86 -23.99 -4.98
C ALA A 243 36.10 -23.22 -3.67
N ARG A 244 35.16 -22.38 -3.22
CA ARG A 244 35.25 -21.72 -1.90
C ARG A 244 35.26 -22.72 -0.76
N ARG A 245 34.39 -23.73 -0.80
CA ARG A 245 34.38 -24.80 0.21
C ARG A 245 35.72 -25.51 0.28
N ARG A 246 36.32 -25.83 -0.87
CA ARG A 246 37.67 -26.43 -0.95
C ARG A 246 38.74 -25.47 -0.42
N ALA A 247 38.66 -24.19 -0.76
CA ALA A 247 39.60 -23.19 -0.28
C ALA A 247 39.56 -23.04 1.25
N MET A 248 38.36 -22.99 1.84
CA MET A 248 38.19 -22.94 3.29
C MET A 248 38.67 -24.23 3.97
N ALA A 249 38.29 -25.40 3.42
CA ALA A 249 38.80 -26.67 3.91
C ALA A 249 40.33 -26.77 3.82
N SER A 250 40.94 -26.20 2.77
CA SER A 250 42.40 -26.18 2.61
C SER A 250 43.12 -25.19 3.53
N ALA A 251 42.42 -24.16 4.02
CA ALA A 251 42.97 -23.21 5.00
C ALA A 251 43.03 -23.81 6.42
N GLY A 252 42.49 -25.01 6.64
CA GLY A 252 42.45 -25.65 7.96
C GLY A 252 41.49 -24.98 8.93
N GLU A 253 40.63 -24.07 8.46
CA GLU A 253 39.59 -23.44 9.28
C GLU A 253 38.39 -24.39 9.36
N GLU A 254 38.21 -25.02 10.52
CA GLU A 254 37.01 -25.81 10.79
C GLU A 254 35.81 -24.89 10.96
N LEU A 255 34.92 -24.88 9.96
CA LEU A 255 33.60 -24.25 10.10
C LEU A 255 32.78 -24.98 11.15
N PRO A 256 31.96 -24.27 11.93
CA PRO A 256 31.11 -24.92 12.93
C PRO A 256 30.13 -25.87 12.24
N ALA A 257 29.96 -27.07 12.77
CA ALA A 257 29.02 -28.05 12.21
C ALA A 257 27.56 -27.57 12.28
N LYS A 258 27.25 -26.67 13.22
CA LYS A 258 25.93 -26.08 13.44
C LYS A 258 26.08 -24.56 13.60
N VAL A 259 25.17 -23.82 12.99
CA VAL A 259 25.09 -22.36 13.05
C VAL A 259 23.74 -21.99 13.64
N LYS A 260 23.74 -21.32 14.78
CA LYS A 260 22.53 -20.84 15.46
C LYS A 260 22.23 -19.41 15.02
N VAL A 261 21.03 -19.21 14.49
CA VAL A 261 20.51 -17.88 14.14
C VAL A 261 19.44 -17.50 15.13
N TRP A 262 19.51 -16.29 15.67
CA TRP A 262 18.43 -15.71 16.46
C TRP A 262 17.75 -14.59 15.67
N SER A 263 16.45 -14.71 15.44
CA SER A 263 15.68 -13.89 14.50
C SER A 263 14.62 -13.04 15.22
N LEU A 264 14.51 -11.76 14.84
CA LEU A 264 13.52 -10.83 15.35
C LEU A 264 12.75 -10.16 14.20
N GLY A 265 11.42 -10.18 14.32
CA GLY A 265 10.54 -9.51 13.37
C GLY A 265 9.11 -9.37 13.86
N LEU A 266 8.47 -8.26 13.50
CA LEU A 266 7.05 -8.04 13.75
C LEU A 266 6.17 -8.72 12.69
N HIS A 267 6.64 -8.79 11.45
CA HIS A 267 5.93 -9.41 10.34
C HIS A 267 6.41 -10.84 10.11
N ALA A 268 5.65 -11.79 10.67
CA ALA A 268 6.05 -13.19 10.73
C ALA A 268 6.44 -13.78 9.37
N THR A 269 5.66 -13.53 8.32
CA THR A 269 5.98 -14.08 7.00
C THR A 269 7.26 -13.52 6.40
N LEU A 270 7.61 -12.26 6.67
CA LEU A 270 8.83 -11.66 6.16
C LEU A 270 10.06 -12.26 6.82
N ALA A 271 10.04 -12.47 8.14
CA ALA A 271 11.09 -13.19 8.85
C ALA A 271 11.21 -14.64 8.36
N MET A 272 10.07 -15.31 8.15
CA MET A 272 10.03 -16.71 7.72
C MET A 272 10.58 -16.95 6.31
N GLU A 273 10.63 -15.94 5.44
CA GLU A 273 11.20 -16.07 4.09
C GLU A 273 12.65 -16.59 4.12
N PRO A 274 13.64 -15.87 4.67
CA PRO A 274 14.99 -16.37 4.79
C PRO A 274 15.08 -17.60 5.70
N GLU A 275 14.35 -17.63 6.82
CA GLU A 275 14.43 -18.74 7.78
C GLU A 275 14.06 -20.10 7.15
N THR A 276 12.98 -20.15 6.37
CA THR A 276 12.57 -21.39 5.72
C THR A 276 13.49 -21.81 4.58
N LEU A 277 14.11 -20.86 3.89
CA LEU A 277 15.18 -21.17 2.95
C LEU A 277 16.38 -21.79 3.68
N TRP A 278 16.80 -21.19 4.80
CA TRP A 278 17.94 -21.66 5.56
C TRP A 278 17.72 -23.04 6.16
N LEU A 279 16.57 -23.28 6.78
CA LEU A 279 16.29 -24.56 7.43
C LEU A 279 16.17 -25.71 6.43
N ASN A 280 15.61 -25.46 5.24
CA ASN A 280 15.28 -26.54 4.30
C ASN A 280 16.32 -26.76 3.20
N TYR A 281 17.06 -25.71 2.79
CA TYR A 281 17.90 -25.78 1.59
C TYR A 281 19.39 -25.56 1.87
N LEU A 282 19.75 -24.74 2.87
CA LEU A 282 21.17 -24.54 3.18
C LEU A 282 21.88 -25.80 3.67
N PRO A 283 21.31 -26.70 4.51
CA PRO A 283 21.99 -27.91 4.96
C PRO A 283 22.43 -28.84 3.83
N ALA A 284 21.76 -28.78 2.67
CA ALA A 284 22.13 -29.58 1.50
C ALA A 284 23.32 -29.00 0.72
N LEU A 285 23.64 -27.72 0.93
CA LEU A 285 24.64 -26.99 0.16
C LEU A 285 25.82 -26.58 1.03
N ALA A 286 25.56 -26.02 2.21
CA ALA A 286 26.55 -25.57 3.17
C ALA A 286 27.18 -26.73 3.95
N PRO A 287 28.42 -26.57 4.46
CA PRO A 287 29.07 -27.56 5.32
C PRO A 287 28.54 -27.55 6.77
N PHE A 288 27.48 -26.79 7.05
CA PHE A 288 26.91 -26.59 8.38
C PHE A 288 25.39 -26.73 8.35
N GLN A 289 24.81 -27.12 9.48
CA GLN A 289 23.36 -27.11 9.70
C GLN A 289 22.96 -25.76 10.30
N VAL A 290 21.90 -25.15 9.77
CA VAL A 290 21.34 -23.92 10.36
C VAL A 290 20.20 -24.29 11.29
N THR A 291 20.21 -23.75 12.50
CA THR A 291 19.06 -23.76 13.41
C THR A 291 18.62 -22.33 13.66
N VAL A 292 17.31 -22.09 13.72
CA VAL A 292 16.75 -20.75 13.92
C VAL A 292 15.88 -20.74 15.16
N GLU A 293 16.12 -19.76 16.03
CA GLU A 293 15.21 -19.36 17.10
C GLU A 293 14.58 -18.02 16.73
N SER A 294 13.25 -17.98 16.59
CA SER A 294 12.54 -16.80 16.05
C SER A 294 11.63 -16.19 17.10
N VAL A 295 11.77 -14.88 17.30
CA VAL A 295 10.85 -14.06 18.08
C VAL A 295 9.97 -13.27 17.13
N LEU A 296 8.81 -13.87 16.82
CA LEU A 296 7.78 -13.28 15.95
C LEU A 296 6.67 -12.70 16.81
N ALA A 297 6.35 -11.42 16.60
CA ALA A 297 5.28 -10.76 17.35
C ALA A 297 3.90 -11.41 17.09
N GLN A 298 3.05 -11.38 18.13
CA GLN A 298 1.83 -12.19 18.22
C GLN A 298 0.82 -11.99 17.07
N ASN A 299 0.78 -10.83 16.44
CA ASN A 299 -0.29 -10.48 15.49
C ASN A 299 -0.26 -11.30 14.19
N TYR A 300 0.89 -11.86 13.82
CA TYR A 300 1.07 -12.60 12.57
C TYR A 300 1.59 -14.02 12.75
N CYS A 301 1.99 -14.38 13.97
CA CYS A 301 2.60 -15.67 14.24
C CYS A 301 1.63 -16.86 14.12
N ASN A 302 0.33 -16.63 14.37
CA ASN A 302 -0.69 -17.66 14.23
C ASN A 302 -0.82 -18.15 12.78
N ALA A 303 -0.64 -17.25 11.80
CA ALA A 303 -0.72 -17.61 10.39
C ALA A 303 0.40 -18.58 9.97
N VAL A 304 1.59 -18.43 10.56
CA VAL A 304 2.76 -19.28 10.28
C VAL A 304 2.92 -20.45 11.27
N GLY A 305 2.08 -20.51 12.31
CA GLY A 305 2.15 -21.52 13.36
C GLY A 305 3.43 -21.45 14.23
N ARG A 306 4.05 -20.26 14.36
CA ARG A 306 5.31 -20.05 15.09
C ARG A 306 5.29 -18.76 15.89
N CYS A 307 4.68 -18.78 17.07
CA CYS A 307 4.69 -17.66 17.99
C CYS A 307 5.91 -17.70 18.89
N THR A 308 6.43 -16.52 19.25
CA THR A 308 7.51 -16.42 20.23
C THR A 308 7.11 -17.07 21.55
N THR A 309 8.00 -17.89 22.09
CA THR A 309 7.93 -18.39 23.47
C THR A 309 8.70 -17.51 24.44
N ASN A 310 9.47 -16.54 23.92
CA ASN A 310 10.23 -15.59 24.70
C ASN A 310 9.33 -14.45 25.19
N THR A 311 8.79 -14.61 26.40
CA THR A 311 7.87 -13.64 27.00
C THR A 311 8.54 -12.32 27.31
N ALA A 312 9.82 -12.30 27.69
CA ALA A 312 10.54 -11.07 28.01
C ALA A 312 10.66 -10.12 26.80
N ILE A 313 11.05 -10.66 25.65
CA ILE A 313 11.10 -9.86 24.41
C ILE A 313 9.68 -9.51 23.94
N ALA A 314 8.71 -10.41 24.05
CA ALA A 314 7.32 -10.11 23.70
C ALA A 314 6.74 -8.96 24.53
N ASP A 315 6.99 -8.94 25.84
CA ASP A 315 6.56 -7.89 26.76
C ASP A 315 7.27 -6.57 26.46
N LEU A 316 8.57 -6.62 26.15
CA LEU A 316 9.31 -5.45 25.70
C LEU A 316 8.69 -4.84 24.43
N LEU A 317 8.44 -5.65 23.40
CA LEU A 317 7.83 -5.18 22.15
C LEU A 317 6.42 -4.64 22.39
N ASN A 318 5.62 -5.27 23.24
CA ASN A 318 4.28 -4.78 23.58
C ASN A 318 4.29 -3.43 24.32
N ARG A 319 5.35 -3.13 25.09
CA ARG A 319 5.51 -1.84 25.79
C ARG A 319 5.95 -0.72 24.86
N HIS A 320 6.89 -1.00 23.97
CA HIS A 320 7.55 0.02 23.15
C HIS A 320 6.94 0.19 21.75
N VAL A 321 6.24 -0.82 21.22
CA VAL A 321 5.61 -0.77 19.90
C VAL A 321 4.12 -0.46 20.03
N VAL A 322 3.74 0.75 19.66
CA VAL A 322 2.35 1.18 19.54
C VAL A 322 1.77 0.56 18.27
N LYS A 323 1.00 -0.52 18.39
CA LYS A 323 0.49 -1.33 17.26
C LYS A 323 -0.42 -0.60 16.26
N SER A 324 -0.97 0.56 16.62
CA SER A 324 -1.96 1.28 15.82
C SER A 324 -1.84 2.78 16.04
N ALA A 325 -0.67 3.33 15.74
CA ALA A 325 -0.53 4.78 15.62
C ALA A 325 -1.20 5.25 14.33
N ILE A 326 -1.78 6.45 14.38
CA ILE A 326 -2.32 7.11 13.19
C ILE A 326 -1.11 7.74 12.49
N ALA A 327 -0.91 7.41 11.21
CA ALA A 327 0.08 8.08 10.36
C ALA A 327 -0.22 9.59 10.28
N MET A 328 0.76 10.41 9.90
CA MET A 328 0.58 11.86 9.70
C MET A 328 -0.57 12.20 8.76
N ASN A 329 -0.86 11.34 7.78
CA ASN A 329 -1.99 11.55 6.87
C ASN A 329 -3.37 11.33 7.52
N GLY A 330 -3.45 10.90 8.78
CA GLY A 330 -4.69 10.72 9.53
C GLY A 330 -5.53 9.49 9.14
N ILE A 331 -5.17 8.80 8.06
CA ILE A 331 -5.97 7.73 7.45
C ILE A 331 -5.35 6.36 7.74
N ASN A 332 -4.04 6.24 7.55
CA ASN A 332 -3.34 4.98 7.71
C ASN A 332 -3.06 4.72 9.18
N LYS A 333 -3.23 3.46 9.60
CA LYS A 333 -2.78 3.00 10.91
C LYS A 333 -1.56 2.13 10.72
N PHE A 334 -0.48 2.50 11.38
CA PHE A 334 0.78 1.79 11.26
C PHE A 334 1.41 1.63 12.64
N PRO A 335 2.18 0.56 12.90
CA PRO A 335 2.83 0.47 14.18
C PRO A 335 3.97 1.49 14.28
N HIS A 336 4.20 1.99 15.49
CA HIS A 336 5.11 3.09 15.75
C HIS A 336 5.93 2.81 17.01
N VAL A 337 7.16 3.30 17.05
CA VAL A 337 8.05 3.20 18.20
C VAL A 337 8.46 4.62 18.61
N PRO A 338 7.74 5.23 19.58
CA PRO A 338 7.99 6.62 19.98
C PRO A 338 9.39 6.84 20.59
N ASP A 339 9.90 5.85 21.33
CA ASP A 339 11.23 5.91 21.96
C ASP A 339 12.10 4.75 21.47
N PRO A 340 12.67 4.83 20.25
CA PRO A 340 13.52 3.77 19.71
C PRO A 340 14.80 3.56 20.52
N LEU A 341 15.30 4.60 21.20
CA LEU A 341 16.46 4.51 22.10
C LEU A 341 16.13 3.79 23.41
N GLY A 342 14.99 4.11 24.02
CA GLY A 342 14.47 3.39 25.19
C GLY A 342 14.30 1.91 24.89
N LEU A 343 13.67 1.60 23.75
CA LEU A 343 13.57 0.23 23.25
C LEU A 343 14.95 -0.42 23.12
N GLN A 344 15.93 0.24 22.51
CA GLN A 344 17.28 -0.31 22.36
C GLN A 344 17.96 -0.58 23.70
N ARG A 345 17.93 0.37 24.65
CA ARG A 345 18.55 0.21 25.97
C ARG A 345 17.96 -0.96 26.73
N GLU A 346 16.64 -1.05 26.78
CA GLU A 346 15.95 -2.15 27.46
C GLU A 346 16.13 -3.48 26.73
N PHE A 347 16.12 -3.47 25.39
CA PHE A 347 16.43 -4.64 24.57
C PHE A 347 17.80 -5.20 24.92
N LEU A 348 18.84 -4.37 24.99
CA LEU A 348 20.18 -4.81 25.33
C LEU A 348 20.26 -5.43 26.74
N ALA A 349 19.49 -4.92 27.70
CA ALA A 349 19.42 -5.52 29.03
C ALA A 349 18.82 -6.94 28.98
N VAL A 350 17.73 -7.14 28.23
CA VAL A 350 17.11 -8.46 28.05
C VAL A 350 18.03 -9.38 27.24
N ALA A 351 18.59 -8.89 26.13
CA ALA A 351 19.43 -9.64 25.21
C ALA A 351 20.70 -10.18 25.85
N ARG A 352 21.28 -9.44 26.81
CA ARG A 352 22.45 -9.89 27.58
C ARG A 352 22.11 -11.01 28.59
N ALA A 353 20.86 -11.11 29.01
CA ALA A 353 20.38 -12.19 29.89
C ALA A 353 19.85 -13.39 29.12
N ASP A 354 19.46 -13.20 27.86
CA ASP A 354 18.86 -14.23 27.02
C ASP A 354 19.91 -15.23 26.49
N GLU A 355 19.75 -16.51 26.85
CA GLU A 355 20.66 -17.58 26.40
C GLU A 355 20.60 -17.81 24.89
N GLY A 356 19.41 -17.70 24.29
CA GLY A 356 19.18 -17.81 22.85
C GLY A 356 20.06 -16.84 22.06
N ILE A 357 20.00 -15.57 22.42
CA ILE A 357 20.77 -14.48 21.81
C ILE A 357 22.28 -14.65 22.07
N ARG A 358 22.69 -14.94 23.31
CA ARG A 358 24.12 -15.09 23.64
C ARG A 358 24.79 -16.21 22.87
N GLU A 359 24.10 -17.32 22.68
CA GLU A 359 24.60 -18.49 21.95
C GLU A 359 24.48 -18.36 20.43
N ALA A 360 23.76 -17.36 19.92
CA ALA A 360 23.59 -17.21 18.48
C ALA A 360 24.92 -16.90 17.79
N ASP A 361 25.20 -17.54 16.66
CA ASP A 361 26.34 -17.21 15.81
C ASP A 361 26.03 -15.99 14.92
N VAL A 362 24.75 -15.82 14.58
CA VAL A 362 24.25 -14.74 13.73
C VAL A 362 22.93 -14.21 14.31
N LEU A 363 22.76 -12.89 14.27
CA LEU A 363 21.50 -12.24 14.63
C LEU A 363 20.78 -11.79 13.36
N MET A 364 19.46 -11.94 13.30
CA MET A 364 18.66 -11.53 12.15
C MET A 364 17.55 -10.56 12.54
N CYS A 365 17.44 -9.47 11.80
CA CYS A 365 16.36 -8.50 11.83
C CYS A 365 15.58 -8.54 10.51
N SER A 366 14.26 -8.41 10.57
CA SER A 366 13.41 -8.26 9.37
C SER A 366 12.64 -6.94 9.42
N GLU A 367 11.41 -6.98 9.95
CA GLU A 367 10.54 -5.83 10.07
C GLU A 367 10.37 -5.39 11.53
N PRO A 368 10.51 -4.08 11.81
CA PRO A 368 11.05 -3.03 10.93
C PRO A 368 12.58 -3.13 10.72
N PRO A 369 13.12 -2.55 9.63
CA PRO A 369 14.56 -2.53 9.38
C PRO A 369 15.38 -1.93 10.53
N PHE A 370 14.84 -0.96 11.29
CA PHE A 370 15.56 -0.36 12.41
C PHE A 370 15.86 -1.33 13.56
N PHE A 371 15.16 -2.47 13.64
CA PHE A 371 15.48 -3.51 14.63
C PHE A 371 16.91 -4.03 14.50
N CYS A 372 17.56 -3.88 13.34
CA CYS A 372 18.97 -4.20 13.20
C CYS A 372 19.88 -3.38 14.14
N LEU A 373 19.48 -2.16 14.53
CA LEU A 373 20.23 -1.36 15.51
C LEU A 373 20.22 -1.97 16.91
N LEU A 374 19.20 -2.76 17.25
CA LEU A 374 19.09 -3.41 18.56
C LEU A 374 20.24 -4.40 18.80
N PHE A 375 20.83 -4.91 17.71
CA PHE A 375 21.91 -5.89 17.75
C PHE A 375 23.32 -5.29 17.70
N LEU A 376 23.45 -3.99 17.45
CA LEU A 376 24.73 -3.36 17.15
C LEU A 376 25.77 -3.55 18.29
N GLU A 377 25.32 -3.52 19.54
CA GLU A 377 26.16 -3.65 20.74
C GLU A 377 26.38 -5.12 21.18
N LEU A 378 25.83 -6.10 20.46
CA LEU A 378 25.96 -7.53 20.79
C LEU A 378 27.15 -8.21 20.09
N ASP A 379 27.84 -7.48 19.22
CA ASP A 379 29.07 -7.92 18.56
C ASP A 379 28.96 -9.25 17.80
N LYS A 380 27.80 -9.50 17.21
CA LYS A 380 27.55 -10.66 16.35
C LYS A 380 27.30 -10.17 14.92
N PRO A 381 27.62 -10.98 13.90
CA PRO A 381 27.15 -10.72 12.54
C PRO A 381 25.64 -10.52 12.51
N ILE A 382 25.20 -9.52 11.75
CA ILE A 382 23.79 -9.14 11.62
C ILE A 382 23.34 -9.39 10.18
N PHE A 383 22.26 -10.15 10.03
CA PHE A 383 21.54 -10.31 8.78
C PHE A 383 20.26 -9.47 8.79
N GLY A 384 20.06 -8.64 7.77
CA GLY A 384 18.81 -7.90 7.57
C GLY A 384 18.08 -8.33 6.32
N TYR A 385 16.76 -8.51 6.43
CA TYR A 385 15.90 -8.80 5.29
C TYR A 385 14.69 -7.86 5.28
N PHE A 386 14.71 -6.89 4.37
CA PHE A 386 13.79 -5.74 4.42
C PHE A 386 12.63 -5.91 3.44
N GLY A 387 11.41 -5.85 3.99
CA GLY A 387 10.16 -5.92 3.25
C GLY A 387 9.21 -4.74 3.48
N ASN A 388 9.69 -3.71 4.17
CA ASN A 388 8.95 -2.50 4.51
C ASN A 388 9.77 -1.24 4.20
N PRO A 389 9.11 -0.05 4.12
CA PRO A 389 9.83 1.21 3.99
C PRO A 389 10.92 1.32 5.06
N PHE A 390 12.07 1.89 4.69
CA PHE A 390 13.28 1.74 5.50
C PHE A 390 13.16 2.40 6.88
N GLY A 391 12.66 3.64 6.94
CA GLY A 391 12.34 4.34 8.18
C GLY A 391 10.97 4.05 8.76
N ALA A 392 10.28 3.02 8.28
CA ALA A 392 9.00 2.63 8.84
C ALA A 392 9.13 2.42 10.37
N TYR A 393 8.07 2.74 11.10
CA TYR A 393 7.93 2.66 12.57
C TYR A 393 8.68 3.73 13.37
N LEU A 394 9.48 4.59 12.73
CA LEU A 394 10.18 5.70 13.38
C LEU A 394 9.48 7.03 13.09
N GLU A 395 9.50 7.94 14.06
CA GLU A 395 9.06 9.32 13.83
C GLU A 395 9.90 9.96 12.71
N PRO A 396 9.26 10.70 11.79
CA PRO A 396 9.98 11.38 10.73
C PRO A 396 10.94 12.45 11.28
N GLY A 397 12.05 12.68 10.59
CA GLY A 397 13.12 13.58 11.05
C GLY A 397 14.22 12.86 11.83
N GLY A 398 14.61 13.42 12.98
CA GLY A 398 15.80 13.02 13.74
C GLY A 398 15.95 11.51 13.99
N PRO A 399 14.90 10.78 14.45
CA PRO A 399 14.98 9.34 14.64
C PRO A 399 15.27 8.55 13.36
N GLN A 400 14.61 8.87 12.25
CA GLN A 400 14.88 8.24 10.95
C GLN A 400 16.28 8.57 10.43
N GLU A 401 16.67 9.85 10.46
CA GLU A 401 17.98 10.31 9.98
C GLU A 401 19.12 9.61 10.73
N THR A 402 18.99 9.49 12.05
CA THR A 402 20.00 8.82 12.85
C THR A 402 20.05 7.32 12.56
N PHE A 403 18.90 6.68 12.36
CA PHE A 403 18.88 5.28 11.92
C PHE A 403 19.59 5.12 10.57
N TYR A 404 19.30 5.96 9.57
CA TYR A 404 19.92 5.86 8.26
C TYR A 404 21.44 6.06 8.32
N GLN A 405 21.89 7.02 9.13
CA GLN A 405 23.31 7.25 9.36
C GLN A 405 23.98 6.06 10.05
N ALA A 406 23.41 5.56 11.15
CA ALA A 406 23.94 4.41 11.87
C ALA A 406 23.95 3.14 10.99
N PHE A 407 22.94 2.96 10.14
CA PHE A 407 22.93 1.89 9.16
C PHE A 407 24.10 2.01 8.19
N ARG A 408 24.28 3.17 7.56
CA ARG A 408 25.37 3.41 6.60
C ARG A 408 26.75 3.23 7.22
N GLU A 409 26.99 3.85 8.38
CA GLU A 409 28.33 4.00 8.96
C GLU A 409 28.75 2.82 9.83
N LYS A 410 27.79 2.06 10.38
CA LYS A 410 28.08 0.96 11.30
C LYS A 410 27.61 -0.38 10.78
N LEU A 411 26.32 -0.51 10.43
CA LEU A 411 25.75 -1.80 10.03
C LEU A 411 26.27 -2.25 8.65
N ALA A 412 26.08 -1.44 7.61
CA ALA A 412 26.47 -1.76 6.24
C ALA A 412 27.98 -1.75 6.02
N ALA A 413 28.73 -1.03 6.86
CA ALA A 413 30.18 -0.95 6.80
C ALA A 413 30.88 -2.20 7.37
N ASP A 414 30.23 -2.97 8.25
CA ASP A 414 30.78 -4.22 8.77
C ASP A 414 30.59 -5.36 7.73
N PRO A 415 31.67 -5.91 7.16
CA PRO A 415 31.57 -6.91 6.10
C PRO A 415 31.08 -8.29 6.57
N ARG A 416 30.97 -8.52 7.89
CA ARG A 416 30.30 -9.71 8.45
C ARG A 416 28.78 -9.63 8.25
N ASN A 417 28.25 -8.42 8.18
CA ASN A 417 26.82 -8.21 8.05
C ASN A 417 26.37 -8.46 6.61
N ALA A 418 25.12 -8.86 6.45
CA ALA A 418 24.52 -9.05 5.14
C ALA A 418 23.09 -8.53 5.14
N PHE A 419 22.80 -7.63 4.23
CA PHE A 419 21.48 -7.01 4.10
C PHE A 419 20.93 -7.29 2.71
N ALA A 420 19.63 -7.55 2.61
CA ALA A 420 18.94 -7.70 1.35
C ALA A 420 17.54 -7.07 1.42
N CYS A 421 17.09 -6.55 0.27
CA CYS A 421 15.72 -6.10 0.08
C CYS A 421 14.92 -7.16 -0.66
N MET A 422 13.62 -7.24 -0.37
CA MET A 422 12.75 -8.20 -1.04
C MET A 422 12.43 -7.81 -2.50
N SER A 423 12.57 -6.52 -2.84
CA SER A 423 12.12 -5.95 -4.11
C SER A 423 13.10 -4.87 -4.63
N PRO A 424 13.12 -4.62 -5.95
CA PRO A 424 13.86 -3.49 -6.52
C PRO A 424 13.41 -2.15 -5.97
N TYR A 425 12.10 -1.99 -5.76
CA TYR A 425 11.49 -0.82 -5.15
C TYR A 425 12.10 -0.49 -3.78
N LEU A 426 12.20 -1.47 -2.86
CA LEU A 426 12.83 -1.23 -1.56
C LEU A 426 14.32 -0.99 -1.64
N SER A 427 15.02 -1.69 -2.54
CA SER A 427 16.44 -1.40 -2.73
C SER A 427 16.66 0.04 -3.17
N ALA A 428 15.79 0.59 -4.03
CA ALA A 428 15.83 1.98 -4.43
C ALA A 428 15.50 2.92 -3.26
N LEU A 429 14.53 2.55 -2.42
CA LEU A 429 14.15 3.33 -1.24
C LEU A 429 15.27 3.34 -0.17
N VAL A 430 15.92 2.21 0.10
CA VAL A 430 17.09 2.16 1.00
C VAL A 430 18.24 3.00 0.44
N TYR A 431 18.48 2.95 -0.87
CA TYR A 431 19.49 3.79 -1.51
C TYR A 431 19.14 5.28 -1.42
N TRP A 432 17.86 5.63 -1.61
CA TRP A 432 17.36 6.99 -1.43
C TRP A 432 17.61 7.49 0.00
N HIS A 433 17.31 6.68 1.01
CA HIS A 433 17.42 7.06 2.42
C HIS A 433 18.85 7.06 2.95
N SER A 434 19.67 6.10 2.56
CA SER A 434 20.98 5.86 3.21
C SER A 434 22.19 5.99 2.29
N GLY A 435 22.00 6.04 0.97
CA GLY A 435 23.07 5.93 -0.02
C GLY A 435 23.66 4.53 -0.18
N ILE A 436 23.13 3.54 0.53
CA ILE A 436 23.56 2.14 0.40
C ILE A 436 22.65 1.40 -0.57
N ARG A 437 23.26 0.77 -1.58
CA ARG A 437 22.57 -0.13 -2.50
C ARG A 437 22.58 -1.55 -1.93
N LEU A 438 21.40 -2.10 -1.70
CA LEU A 438 21.27 -3.46 -1.21
C LEU A 438 20.97 -4.45 -2.34
N PRO A 439 21.48 -5.69 -2.26
CA PRO A 439 21.08 -6.75 -3.17
C PRO A 439 19.60 -7.07 -2.99
N ILE A 440 18.98 -7.53 -4.08
CA ILE A 440 17.58 -7.96 -4.10
C ILE A 440 17.54 -9.48 -3.96
N VAL A 441 16.85 -9.95 -2.94
CA VAL A 441 16.56 -11.37 -2.72
C VAL A 441 15.06 -11.50 -2.67
N GLN A 442 14.44 -11.90 -3.78
CA GLN A 442 12.98 -11.98 -3.86
C GLN A 442 12.43 -13.08 -2.93
N PRO A 443 11.29 -12.84 -2.27
CA PRO A 443 10.61 -13.86 -1.47
C PRO A 443 10.22 -15.07 -2.31
N LEU A 444 10.26 -16.24 -1.68
CA LEU A 444 10.00 -17.54 -2.29
C LEU A 444 8.78 -18.23 -1.69
N GLY A 445 8.14 -17.65 -0.67
CA GLY A 445 6.92 -18.19 -0.07
C GLY A 445 7.05 -19.62 0.45
N LEU A 446 8.26 -20.09 0.77
CA LEU A 446 8.52 -21.50 1.10
C LEU A 446 7.81 -21.93 2.39
N TYR A 447 7.57 -20.98 3.31
CA TYR A 447 6.79 -21.23 4.52
C TYR A 447 5.32 -21.58 4.26
N THR A 448 4.76 -21.21 3.11
CA THR A 448 3.36 -21.48 2.77
C THR A 448 3.10 -22.98 2.64
N LYS A 449 4.12 -23.75 2.22
CA LYS A 449 4.05 -25.19 1.92
C LYS A 449 2.88 -25.56 0.99
N ALA A 450 2.43 -24.61 0.19
CA ALA A 450 1.30 -24.76 -0.70
C ALA A 450 1.79 -24.71 -2.15
N THR A 451 1.07 -25.41 -3.02
CA THR A 451 1.37 -25.47 -4.44
C THR A 451 0.07 -25.50 -5.19
N TYR A 452 0.01 -24.77 -6.30
CA TYR A 452 -1.16 -24.64 -7.15
C TYR A 452 -1.71 -26.01 -7.54
N ARG A 453 -2.95 -26.25 -7.10
CA ARG A 453 -3.73 -27.46 -7.35
C ARG A 453 -5.18 -27.01 -7.54
N PRO A 454 -5.52 -26.41 -8.69
CA PRO A 454 -6.81 -25.79 -8.89
C PRO A 454 -7.91 -26.85 -8.75
N SER A 455 -8.78 -26.65 -7.77
CA SER A 455 -9.95 -27.50 -7.52
C SER A 455 -11.22 -26.68 -7.30
N LEU A 456 -11.07 -25.37 -7.10
CA LEU A 456 -12.15 -24.41 -6.99
C LEU A 456 -12.21 -23.64 -8.31
N GLY A 457 -13.38 -23.58 -8.95
CA GLY A 457 -13.57 -22.78 -10.16
C GLY A 457 -13.41 -21.27 -9.92
N HIS A 458 -13.53 -20.81 -8.67
CA HIS A 458 -13.48 -19.41 -8.29
C HIS A 458 -12.14 -18.71 -8.54
N VAL A 459 -12.19 -17.39 -8.71
CA VAL A 459 -11.03 -16.53 -8.89
C VAL A 459 -10.85 -15.66 -7.65
N LEU A 460 -9.66 -15.72 -7.07
CA LEU A 460 -9.35 -15.01 -5.84
C LEU A 460 -9.06 -13.53 -6.14
N VAL A 461 -9.52 -12.61 -5.28
CA VAL A 461 -9.18 -11.19 -5.33
C VAL A 461 -8.51 -10.80 -4.01
N THR A 462 -7.25 -10.37 -4.06
CA THR A 462 -6.38 -10.29 -2.87
C THR A 462 -6.68 -9.11 -1.96
N LYS A 463 -7.16 -7.98 -2.50
CA LYS A 463 -7.59 -6.81 -1.71
C LYS A 463 -8.48 -5.88 -2.54
N THR A 464 -9.43 -5.21 -1.89
CA THR A 464 -10.12 -4.04 -2.41
C THR A 464 -9.38 -2.77 -1.99
N ILE A 465 -8.92 -2.00 -2.98
CA ILE A 465 -8.28 -0.68 -2.77
C ILE A 465 -9.33 0.43 -2.77
N PHE A 466 -10.49 0.16 -3.35
CA PHE A 466 -11.58 1.10 -3.48
C PHE A 466 -12.35 1.20 -2.17
N VAL A 467 -12.22 2.33 -1.50
CA VAL A 467 -12.95 2.63 -0.24
C VAL A 467 -14.48 2.60 -0.45
N GLN A 468 -14.94 2.84 -1.67
CA GLN A 468 -16.37 2.98 -2.01
C GLN A 468 -16.94 1.86 -2.90
N ALA A 469 -16.10 1.02 -3.51
CA ALA A 469 -16.55 -0.03 -4.42
C ALA A 469 -15.98 -1.40 -4.04
N ASP A 470 -16.85 -2.38 -3.82
CA ASP A 470 -16.39 -3.77 -3.71
C ASP A 470 -16.07 -4.28 -5.12
N LEU A 471 -14.79 -4.35 -5.47
CA LEU A 471 -14.39 -4.82 -6.80
C LEU A 471 -14.92 -6.22 -7.09
N VAL A 472 -15.02 -7.09 -6.07
CA VAL A 472 -15.57 -8.43 -6.27
C VAL A 472 -17.02 -8.36 -6.71
N TYR A 473 -17.80 -7.45 -6.12
CA TYR A 473 -19.17 -7.18 -6.54
C TYR A 473 -19.19 -6.65 -7.99
N VAL A 474 -18.41 -5.62 -8.29
CA VAL A 474 -18.34 -5.00 -9.63
C VAL A 474 -17.97 -6.03 -10.71
N LEU A 475 -16.93 -6.85 -10.48
CA LEU A 475 -16.49 -7.85 -11.44
C LEU A 475 -17.55 -8.94 -11.67
N ASN A 476 -18.23 -9.39 -10.62
CA ASN A 476 -19.29 -10.39 -10.75
C ASN A 476 -20.51 -9.81 -11.49
N GLU A 477 -20.96 -8.59 -11.16
CA GLU A 477 -22.04 -7.90 -11.87
C GLU A 477 -21.71 -7.67 -13.35
N PHE A 478 -20.46 -7.29 -13.65
CA PHE A 478 -20.00 -7.11 -15.02
C PHE A 478 -20.07 -8.42 -15.82
N VAL A 479 -19.64 -9.54 -15.25
CA VAL A 479 -19.77 -10.86 -15.88
C VAL A 479 -21.23 -11.24 -16.09
N GLU A 480 -22.10 -10.98 -15.11
CA GLU A 480 -23.54 -11.25 -15.24
C GLU A 480 -24.20 -10.39 -16.32
N ALA A 481 -23.82 -9.11 -16.42
CA ALA A 481 -24.30 -8.20 -17.44
C ALA A 481 -23.88 -8.68 -18.85
N LEU A 482 -22.59 -8.98 -19.04
CA LEU A 482 -22.11 -9.52 -20.31
C LEU A 482 -22.81 -10.83 -20.68
N ALA A 483 -23.06 -11.71 -19.71
CA ALA A 483 -23.74 -12.97 -19.96
C ALA A 483 -25.22 -12.81 -20.34
N ARG A 484 -25.88 -11.72 -19.92
CA ARG A 484 -27.24 -11.36 -20.35
C ARG A 484 -27.26 -10.84 -21.79
N GLU A 485 -26.24 -10.08 -22.19
CA GLU A 485 -26.12 -9.51 -23.53
C GLU A 485 -25.61 -10.52 -24.57
N GLU A 486 -25.04 -11.64 -24.13
CA GLU A 486 -24.34 -12.64 -24.95
C GLU A 486 -25.19 -13.48 -25.90
N ALA A 487 -26.36 -13.00 -26.32
CA ALA A 487 -27.02 -13.54 -27.51
C ALA A 487 -26.13 -13.41 -28.78
N GLY A 488 -25.01 -12.68 -28.75
CA GLY A 488 -24.06 -12.57 -29.88
C GLY A 488 -22.57 -12.30 -29.61
N ALA A 489 -22.07 -12.29 -28.36
CA ALA A 489 -20.65 -11.98 -28.12
C ALA A 489 -19.72 -13.20 -28.27
N ARG A 490 -18.42 -12.93 -28.53
CA ARG A 490 -17.36 -13.95 -28.77
C ARG A 490 -16.72 -14.51 -27.49
N ILE A 491 -17.16 -14.09 -26.31
CA ILE A 491 -16.58 -14.55 -25.04
C ILE A 491 -17.30 -15.85 -24.64
N PRO A 492 -16.61 -16.89 -24.14
CA PRO A 492 -17.28 -18.15 -23.79
C PRO A 492 -17.91 -18.11 -22.38
N LEU A 493 -18.80 -17.15 -22.08
CA LEU A 493 -19.34 -16.98 -20.71
C LEU A 493 -20.23 -18.13 -20.24
N LYS A 494 -20.76 -18.94 -21.16
CA LYS A 494 -21.47 -20.19 -20.81
C LYS A 494 -20.64 -21.11 -19.93
N GLN A 495 -19.33 -21.19 -20.18
CA GLN A 495 -18.43 -22.01 -19.34
C GLN A 495 -18.32 -21.43 -17.93
N TRP A 496 -18.22 -20.10 -17.81
CA TRP A 496 -18.17 -19.42 -16.52
C TRP A 496 -19.41 -19.72 -15.65
N GLN A 497 -20.59 -19.61 -16.26
CA GLN A 497 -21.87 -19.90 -15.59
C GLN A 497 -22.01 -21.37 -15.22
N SER A 498 -21.71 -22.28 -16.15
CA SER A 498 -21.85 -23.73 -15.93
C SER A 498 -20.94 -24.26 -14.81
N ASN A 499 -19.77 -23.64 -14.63
CA ASN A 499 -18.80 -24.02 -13.60
C ASN A 499 -19.02 -23.28 -12.27
N HIS A 500 -20.11 -22.48 -12.16
CA HIS A 500 -20.36 -21.61 -11.01
C HIS A 500 -19.14 -20.75 -10.63
N THR A 501 -18.39 -20.30 -11.64
CA THR A 501 -17.22 -19.48 -11.41
C THR A 501 -17.65 -18.09 -10.94
N ARG A 502 -16.92 -17.53 -9.99
CA ARG A 502 -17.13 -16.17 -9.48
C ARG A 502 -15.82 -15.61 -8.93
N PHE A 503 -15.73 -14.30 -8.88
CA PHE A 503 -14.71 -13.63 -8.11
C PHE A 503 -15.06 -13.73 -6.62
N VAL A 504 -14.07 -13.99 -5.78
CA VAL A 504 -14.22 -14.08 -4.32
C VAL A 504 -13.12 -13.27 -3.65
N HIS A 505 -13.48 -12.48 -2.64
CA HIS A 505 -12.49 -11.70 -1.91
C HIS A 505 -11.75 -12.59 -0.91
N LEU A 506 -10.44 -12.40 -0.75
CA LEU A 506 -9.61 -13.12 0.22
C LEU A 506 -10.22 -13.14 1.63
N LYS A 507 -10.73 -11.99 2.09
CA LYS A 507 -11.38 -11.83 3.41
C LYS A 507 -12.75 -12.50 3.54
N GLN A 508 -13.37 -12.93 2.43
CA GLN A 508 -14.65 -13.64 2.45
C GLN A 508 -14.45 -15.16 2.57
N LEU A 509 -13.20 -15.65 2.49
CA LEU A 509 -12.89 -17.05 2.64
C LEU A 509 -13.04 -17.46 4.12
N LYS A 510 -13.81 -18.53 4.36
CA LYS A 510 -13.88 -19.16 5.68
C LYS A 510 -12.54 -19.79 6.09
N ASP A 511 -11.84 -20.35 5.11
CA ASP A 511 -10.50 -20.90 5.25
C ASP A 511 -9.50 -19.96 4.56
N SER A 512 -8.75 -19.21 5.36
CA SER A 512 -7.72 -18.29 4.88
C SER A 512 -6.33 -18.93 4.76
N SER A 513 -6.23 -20.27 4.81
CA SER A 513 -4.96 -20.96 4.61
C SER A 513 -4.42 -20.81 3.18
N TRP A 514 -3.10 -20.83 3.05
CA TRP A 514 -2.43 -20.83 1.75
C TRP A 514 -2.82 -22.05 0.91
N GLN A 515 -3.08 -23.20 1.54
CA GLN A 515 -3.59 -24.40 0.86
C GLN A 515 -4.93 -24.12 0.18
N ASN A 516 -5.84 -23.40 0.84
CA ASN A 516 -7.10 -23.00 0.23
C ASN A 516 -6.90 -21.97 -0.89
N TRP A 517 -5.99 -21.01 -0.73
CA TRP A 517 -5.69 -20.04 -1.80
C TRP A 517 -5.16 -20.74 -3.06
N ALA A 518 -4.25 -21.70 -2.91
CA ALA A 518 -3.66 -22.48 -3.99
C ALA A 518 -4.66 -23.37 -4.76
N ARG A 519 -5.87 -23.55 -4.23
CA ARG A 519 -6.96 -24.30 -4.88
C ARG A 519 -7.82 -23.46 -5.81
N HIS A 520 -7.71 -22.13 -5.78
CA HIS A 520 -8.46 -21.24 -6.67
C HIS A 520 -7.92 -21.33 -8.10
N LYS A 521 -8.77 -21.07 -9.09
CA LYS A 521 -8.41 -21.15 -10.52
C LYS A 521 -7.28 -20.18 -10.88
N ALA A 522 -7.36 -18.96 -10.37
CA ALA A 522 -6.38 -17.89 -10.55
C ALA A 522 -6.57 -16.85 -9.44
N ALA A 523 -5.69 -15.84 -9.40
CA ALA A 523 -5.88 -14.67 -8.55
C ALA A 523 -5.75 -13.37 -9.34
N VAL A 524 -6.70 -12.44 -9.15
CA VAL A 524 -6.59 -11.04 -9.56
C VAL A 524 -5.92 -10.28 -8.42
N MET A 525 -4.72 -9.76 -8.71
CA MET A 525 -3.90 -9.04 -7.76
C MET A 525 -4.01 -7.54 -8.05
N LEU A 526 -4.60 -6.79 -7.12
CA LEU A 526 -4.57 -5.33 -7.17
C LEU A 526 -3.56 -4.79 -6.16
N PRO A 527 -2.47 -4.17 -6.61
CA PRO A 527 -1.43 -3.72 -5.70
C PRO A 527 -1.72 -2.36 -5.10
N TYR A 528 -1.96 -2.30 -3.79
CA TYR A 528 -2.03 -1.01 -3.10
C TYR A 528 -0.65 -0.42 -2.82
N ASP A 529 0.41 -1.21 -2.96
CA ASP A 529 1.78 -0.81 -2.69
C ASP A 529 2.68 -1.44 -3.78
N PRO A 530 3.81 -0.82 -4.19
CA PRO A 530 4.71 -1.41 -5.18
C PRO A 530 5.22 -2.81 -4.83
N GLN A 531 5.10 -3.24 -3.57
CA GLN A 531 5.45 -4.59 -3.13
C GLN A 531 4.43 -5.15 -2.16
N LEU A 532 4.14 -6.44 -2.25
CA LEU A 532 3.17 -7.10 -1.37
C LEU A 532 3.60 -8.54 -1.10
N MET A 533 3.70 -8.93 0.17
CA MET A 533 4.03 -10.33 0.53
C MET A 533 3.08 -11.34 -0.13
N THR A 534 1.77 -11.05 -0.13
CA THR A 534 0.75 -11.90 -0.77
C THR A 534 1.00 -12.12 -2.26
N PHE A 535 1.61 -11.16 -2.98
CA PHE A 535 1.99 -11.36 -4.38
C PHE A 535 3.04 -12.47 -4.49
N TYR A 536 4.11 -12.39 -3.70
CA TYR A 536 5.17 -13.40 -3.76
C TYR A 536 4.72 -14.77 -3.26
N GLU A 537 3.85 -14.81 -2.24
CA GLU A 537 3.22 -16.06 -1.78
C GLU A 537 2.45 -16.74 -2.90
N LEU A 538 1.52 -16.02 -3.56
CA LEU A 538 0.73 -16.57 -4.67
C LEU A 538 1.60 -16.95 -5.86
N TYR A 539 2.61 -16.11 -6.19
CA TYR A 539 3.53 -16.40 -7.28
C TYR A 539 4.33 -17.68 -7.03
N SER A 540 4.82 -17.86 -5.80
CA SER A 540 5.65 -19.00 -5.42
C SER A 540 4.85 -20.29 -5.27
N MET A 541 3.59 -20.19 -4.84
CA MET A 541 2.62 -21.28 -4.96
C MET A 541 2.29 -21.61 -6.42
N ALA A 542 2.68 -20.76 -7.38
CA ALA A 542 2.37 -20.83 -8.80
C ALA A 542 0.87 -20.71 -9.11
N VAL A 543 0.13 -19.94 -8.30
CA VAL A 543 -1.24 -19.54 -8.63
C VAL A 543 -1.17 -18.54 -9.78
N PRO A 544 -1.79 -18.78 -10.94
CA PRO A 544 -1.78 -17.83 -12.05
C PRO A 544 -2.27 -16.44 -11.62
N LEU A 545 -1.44 -15.43 -11.83
CA LEU A 545 -1.67 -14.06 -11.37
C LEU A 545 -2.09 -13.16 -12.51
N LEU A 546 -3.25 -12.52 -12.35
CA LEU A 546 -3.72 -11.43 -13.20
C LEU A 546 -3.41 -10.10 -12.50
N VAL A 547 -2.55 -9.29 -13.09
CA VAL A 547 -2.12 -7.98 -12.53
C VAL A 547 -2.48 -6.86 -13.51
N PRO A 548 -2.73 -5.63 -13.04
CA PRO A 548 -2.88 -4.50 -13.95
C PRO A 548 -1.64 -4.32 -14.85
N ASP A 549 -1.87 -3.83 -16.06
CA ASP A 549 -0.81 -3.36 -16.95
C ASP A 549 0.02 -2.25 -16.31
N GLU A 550 1.26 -2.08 -16.78
CA GLU A 550 2.28 -1.26 -16.10
C GLU A 550 1.83 0.17 -15.83
N GLY A 551 1.17 0.85 -16.77
CA GLY A 551 0.71 2.21 -16.52
C GLY A 551 -0.68 2.33 -15.89
N LEU A 552 -1.31 1.21 -15.52
CA LEU A 552 -2.40 1.22 -14.54
C LEU A 552 -1.89 1.10 -13.10
N LEU A 553 -0.70 0.53 -12.88
CA LEU A 553 -0.13 0.35 -11.53
C LEU A 553 -0.05 1.63 -10.69
N PRO A 554 0.32 2.81 -11.23
CA PRO A 554 0.36 4.05 -10.47
C PRO A 554 -0.96 4.37 -9.77
N LEU A 555 -2.09 3.97 -10.37
CA LEU A 555 -3.42 4.26 -9.82
C LEU A 555 -3.69 3.46 -8.56
N PHE A 556 -3.13 2.26 -8.49
CA PHE A 556 -3.30 1.37 -7.37
C PHE A 556 -2.25 1.63 -6.28
N THR A 557 -0.99 1.86 -6.67
CA THR A 557 0.12 2.03 -5.72
C THR A 557 0.20 3.40 -5.08
N ARG A 558 -0.45 4.43 -5.65
CA ARG A 558 -0.49 5.79 -5.05
C ARG A 558 -1.05 5.80 -3.63
N LEU A 559 -1.97 4.88 -3.34
CA LEU A 559 -2.61 4.72 -2.04
C LEU A 559 -1.78 3.85 -1.09
N GLY A 560 -0.56 3.48 -1.48
CA GLY A 560 0.37 2.72 -0.69
C GLY A 560 0.85 3.52 0.50
N TYR A 561 1.01 2.85 1.63
CA TYR A 561 1.57 3.47 2.82
C TYR A 561 3.05 3.79 2.61
N THR A 562 3.74 3.13 1.68
CA THR A 562 5.11 3.50 1.35
C THR A 562 5.23 4.90 0.73
N ASN A 563 4.13 5.47 0.20
CA ASN A 563 4.09 6.77 -0.47
C ASN A 563 3.79 7.94 0.49
N LEU A 564 3.99 7.76 1.79
CA LEU A 564 3.73 8.82 2.78
C LEU A 564 4.90 9.80 2.84
N GLN A 565 4.57 11.09 3.02
CA GLN A 565 5.55 12.16 3.22
C GLN A 565 6.51 11.88 4.39
N GLU A 566 6.06 11.09 5.37
CA GLU A 566 6.87 10.58 6.48
C GLU A 566 8.14 9.82 6.07
N PHE A 567 8.21 9.36 4.82
CA PHE A 567 9.37 8.65 4.27
C PHE A 567 10.21 9.50 3.31
N GLU A 568 10.06 10.82 3.31
CA GLU A 568 10.87 11.73 2.47
C GLU A 568 12.30 11.95 3.00
N TYR A 569 12.52 11.71 4.30
CA TYR A 569 13.78 12.00 4.99
C TYR A 569 14.95 11.17 4.48
N ARG A 570 16.15 11.72 4.56
CA ARG A 570 17.38 11.08 4.08
C ARG A 570 18.49 11.22 5.11
N SER A 571 19.48 10.34 5.04
CA SER A 571 20.68 10.44 5.86
C SER A 571 21.36 11.80 5.68
N PRO A 572 21.79 12.46 6.77
CA PRO A 572 22.48 13.74 6.67
C PRO A 572 23.68 13.68 5.72
N GLY A 573 23.81 14.70 4.87
CA GLY A 573 24.86 14.80 3.86
C GLY A 573 24.70 13.87 2.65
N TRP A 574 23.64 13.06 2.58
CA TRP A 574 23.33 12.24 1.41
C TRP A 574 22.28 12.91 0.51
N SER A 575 22.58 12.93 -0.79
CA SER A 575 21.60 13.26 -1.83
C SER A 575 21.72 12.22 -2.94
N ALA A 576 20.58 11.69 -3.37
CA ALA A 576 20.58 10.77 -4.48
C ALA A 576 20.92 11.51 -5.79
N PRO A 577 21.70 10.92 -6.70
CA PRO A 577 21.94 11.53 -8.01
C PRO A 577 20.62 11.76 -8.75
N GLU A 578 20.40 12.97 -9.26
CA GLU A 578 19.19 13.33 -10.01
C GLU A 578 18.94 12.40 -11.20
N SER A 579 20.01 11.86 -11.81
CA SER A 579 19.92 10.92 -12.93
C SER A 579 19.42 9.52 -12.55
N GLU A 580 19.44 9.15 -11.27
CA GLU A 580 19.17 7.78 -10.80
C GLU A 580 17.86 7.66 -10.02
N LEU A 581 17.48 8.70 -9.27
CA LEU A 581 16.31 8.74 -8.39
C LEU A 581 15.69 10.15 -8.43
N ALA A 582 15.22 10.62 -9.59
CA ALA A 582 14.81 12.02 -9.77
C ALA A 582 13.52 12.42 -9.04
N TYR A 583 12.80 11.48 -8.44
CA TYR A 583 11.35 11.63 -8.22
C TYR A 583 10.95 11.46 -6.77
N GLN A 584 10.12 12.39 -6.30
CA GLN A 584 9.54 12.36 -4.97
C GLN A 584 8.59 11.15 -4.86
N TRP A 585 8.71 10.36 -3.79
CA TRP A 585 7.76 9.27 -3.47
C TRP A 585 6.91 9.69 -2.29
N THR A 586 5.89 10.48 -2.60
CA THR A 586 5.03 11.15 -1.62
C THR A 586 3.59 11.11 -2.11
N GLU A 587 2.63 11.39 -1.23
CA GLU A 587 1.22 11.46 -1.59
C GLU A 587 0.92 12.54 -2.65
N ASN A 588 1.85 13.50 -2.79
CA ASN A 588 1.85 14.58 -3.76
C ASN A 588 2.62 14.24 -5.06
N ALA A 589 3.22 13.05 -5.15
CA ALA A 589 3.97 12.62 -6.32
C ALA A 589 3.10 12.72 -7.59
N GLN A 590 3.69 13.28 -8.65
CA GLN A 590 3.07 13.38 -9.94
C GLN A 590 2.95 12.00 -10.60
N LEU A 591 2.06 11.87 -11.59
CA LEU A 591 1.82 10.58 -12.24
C LEU A 591 3.09 9.95 -12.85
N HIS A 592 4.00 10.76 -13.40
CA HIS A 592 5.25 10.24 -13.99
C HIS A 592 6.24 9.75 -12.91
N GLU A 593 6.24 10.38 -11.73
CA GLU A 593 7.00 9.93 -10.56
C GLU A 593 6.44 8.61 -10.05
N LEU A 594 5.11 8.55 -9.91
CA LEU A 594 4.41 7.34 -9.51
C LEU A 594 4.72 6.18 -10.47
N ARG A 595 4.71 6.43 -11.79
CA ARG A 595 5.12 5.46 -12.80
C ARG A 595 6.51 4.95 -12.60
N TRP A 596 7.48 5.83 -12.35
CA TRP A 596 8.85 5.41 -12.14
C TRP A 596 8.96 4.45 -10.95
N TRP A 597 8.36 4.81 -9.81
CA TRP A 597 8.35 3.95 -8.62
C TRP A 597 7.56 2.66 -8.82
N SER A 598 6.38 2.71 -9.47
CA SER A 598 5.60 1.51 -9.83
C SER A 598 6.36 0.62 -10.81
N SER A 599 7.23 1.16 -11.66
CA SER A 599 8.06 0.34 -12.58
C SER A 599 9.13 -0.48 -11.85
N LEU A 600 9.49 -0.08 -10.62
CA LEU A 600 10.35 -0.86 -9.73
C LEU A 600 9.58 -1.96 -8.98
N SER A 601 8.24 -1.97 -9.08
CA SER A 601 7.42 -3.05 -8.55
C SER A 601 7.76 -4.36 -9.25
N ASP A 602 7.81 -5.45 -8.49
CA ASP A 602 7.89 -6.79 -9.07
C ASP A 602 6.63 -7.17 -9.87
N MET A 603 5.54 -6.40 -9.74
CA MET A 603 4.33 -6.50 -10.56
C MET A 603 4.40 -5.62 -11.82
N GLY A 604 5.31 -4.64 -11.88
CA GLY A 604 5.34 -3.58 -12.88
C GLY A 604 6.38 -3.68 -13.98
N GLY A 605 7.09 -4.80 -14.09
CA GLY A 605 8.09 -4.95 -15.15
C GLY A 605 8.38 -6.38 -15.59
N SER A 606 9.57 -6.54 -16.15
CA SER A 606 10.23 -7.80 -16.54
C SER A 606 10.78 -8.61 -15.36
N GLN A 607 10.73 -8.06 -14.14
CA GLN A 607 11.33 -8.65 -12.94
C GLN A 607 10.64 -9.96 -12.52
N THR A 608 9.33 -10.04 -12.76
CA THR A 608 8.55 -11.25 -12.51
C THR A 608 7.86 -11.70 -13.79
N PRO A 609 8.43 -12.69 -14.50
CA PRO A 609 7.83 -13.18 -15.73
C PRO A 609 6.55 -13.97 -15.46
N HIS A 610 5.80 -14.25 -16.53
CA HIS A 610 4.61 -15.11 -16.51
C HIS A 610 3.38 -14.54 -15.79
N LEU A 611 3.36 -13.24 -15.51
CA LEU A 611 2.16 -12.54 -15.07
C LEU A 611 1.20 -12.31 -16.27
N LEU A 612 -0.10 -12.48 -16.04
CA LEU A 612 -1.15 -12.16 -17.00
C LEU A 612 -1.58 -10.71 -16.79
N ARG A 613 -0.98 -9.80 -17.55
CA ARG A 613 -1.29 -8.37 -17.39
C ARG A 613 -2.60 -7.98 -18.08
N TRP A 614 -3.37 -7.03 -17.55
CA TRP A 614 -4.60 -6.54 -18.18
C TRP A 614 -4.72 -5.02 -18.09
N GLY A 615 -5.15 -4.40 -19.18
CA GLY A 615 -5.43 -2.96 -19.28
C GLY A 615 -6.91 -2.60 -19.08
N SER A 616 -7.81 -3.58 -19.04
CA SER A 616 -9.25 -3.39 -18.84
C SER A 616 -9.93 -4.64 -18.26
N VAL A 617 -11.15 -4.48 -17.72
CA VAL A 617 -11.95 -5.62 -17.22
C VAL A 617 -12.30 -6.64 -18.32
N PRO A 618 -12.72 -6.25 -19.54
CA PRO A 618 -12.91 -7.21 -20.63
C PRO A 618 -11.64 -8.03 -20.95
N GLU A 619 -10.48 -7.37 -20.99
CA GLU A 619 -9.21 -8.06 -21.23
C GLU A 619 -8.84 -9.02 -20.09
N LEU A 620 -9.09 -8.63 -18.83
CA LEU A 620 -8.95 -9.52 -17.68
C LEU A 620 -9.76 -10.80 -17.87
N LEU A 621 -11.03 -10.69 -18.26
CA LEU A 621 -11.90 -11.83 -18.51
C LEU A 621 -11.42 -12.67 -19.70
N TRP A 622 -10.99 -12.04 -20.79
CA TRP A 622 -10.41 -12.73 -21.93
C TRP A 622 -9.22 -13.59 -21.50
N LYS A 623 -8.26 -13.03 -20.75
CA LYS A 623 -7.08 -13.78 -20.32
C LYS A 623 -7.45 -14.91 -19.38
N LEU A 624 -8.42 -14.70 -18.50
CA LEU A 624 -8.87 -15.71 -17.55
C LEU A 624 -9.60 -16.89 -18.22
N LEU A 625 -10.28 -16.63 -19.34
CA LEU A 625 -11.03 -17.64 -20.10
C LEU A 625 -10.22 -18.28 -21.23
N GLY A 626 -9.32 -17.53 -21.85
CA GLY A 626 -8.58 -17.93 -23.05
C GLY A 626 -7.13 -18.36 -22.82
N SER A 627 -6.55 -18.13 -21.64
CA SER A 627 -5.16 -18.53 -21.37
C SER A 627 -5.09 -19.96 -20.83
N ASP A 628 -4.02 -20.68 -21.21
CA ASP A 628 -3.62 -21.93 -20.55
C ASP A 628 -2.97 -21.62 -19.19
N LEU A 629 -3.82 -21.61 -18.16
CA LEU A 629 -3.43 -21.28 -16.79
C LEU A 629 -2.46 -22.32 -16.19
N ASP A 630 -2.56 -23.58 -16.58
CA ASP A 630 -1.66 -24.64 -16.13
C ASP A 630 -0.26 -24.46 -16.72
N ALA A 631 -0.16 -24.08 -18.00
CA ALA A 631 1.11 -23.73 -18.62
C ALA A 631 1.73 -22.46 -18.00
N VAL A 632 0.91 -21.46 -17.64
CA VAL A 632 1.37 -20.28 -16.89
C VAL A 632 1.94 -20.70 -15.53
N ALA A 633 1.19 -21.49 -14.76
CA ALA A 633 1.63 -22.01 -13.46
C ALA A 633 2.93 -22.82 -13.56
N ALA A 634 3.07 -23.67 -14.59
CA ALA A 634 4.29 -24.44 -14.81
C ALA A 634 5.52 -23.54 -15.05
N LYS A 635 5.35 -22.46 -15.81
CA LYS A 635 6.42 -21.47 -16.03
C LYS A 635 6.76 -20.70 -14.76
N MET A 636 5.76 -20.30 -13.97
CA MET A 636 5.96 -19.66 -12.67
C MET A 636 6.75 -20.56 -11.71
N ARG A 637 6.41 -21.86 -11.62
CA ARG A 637 7.18 -22.83 -10.81
C ARG A 637 8.65 -22.87 -11.20
N ARG A 638 8.93 -22.95 -12.51
CA ARG A 638 10.30 -22.95 -13.03
C ARG A 638 11.06 -21.67 -12.66
N GLU A 639 10.43 -20.50 -12.78
CA GLU A 639 11.07 -19.24 -12.37
C GLU A 639 11.33 -19.21 -10.86
N THR A 640 10.40 -19.69 -10.03
CA THR A 640 10.58 -19.81 -8.57
C THR A 640 11.75 -20.73 -8.23
N GLU A 641 11.94 -21.85 -8.93
CA GLU A 641 13.13 -22.72 -8.78
C GLU A 641 14.43 -21.98 -9.12
N LEU A 642 14.44 -21.15 -10.18
CA LEU A 642 15.61 -20.34 -10.54
C LEU A 642 15.89 -19.25 -9.51
N ARG A 643 14.86 -18.66 -8.91
CA ARG A 643 14.99 -17.69 -7.81
C ARG A 643 15.51 -18.36 -6.55
N LEU A 644 15.03 -19.57 -6.23
CA LEU A 644 15.51 -20.36 -5.10
C LEU A 644 17.03 -20.49 -5.14
N VAL A 645 17.61 -20.89 -6.27
CA VAL A 645 19.07 -21.04 -6.34
C VAL A 645 19.80 -19.71 -6.12
N ARG A 646 19.33 -18.62 -6.72
CA ARG A 646 19.91 -17.28 -6.54
C ARG A 646 19.86 -16.84 -5.07
N SER A 647 18.72 -17.00 -4.42
CA SER A 647 18.54 -16.68 -2.99
C SER A 647 19.42 -17.56 -2.11
N THR A 648 19.55 -18.84 -2.44
CA THR A 648 20.40 -19.77 -1.67
C THR A 648 21.89 -19.46 -1.83
N ASP A 649 22.35 -19.11 -3.03
CA ASP A 649 23.72 -18.65 -3.27
C ASP A 649 24.05 -17.39 -2.44
N PHE A 650 23.15 -16.40 -2.47
CA PHE A 650 23.30 -15.18 -1.67
C PHE A 650 23.46 -15.48 -0.17
N TRP A 651 22.50 -16.21 0.40
CA TRP A 651 22.48 -16.49 1.84
C TRP A 651 23.63 -17.40 2.26
N CYS A 652 23.98 -18.40 1.45
CA CYS A 652 25.15 -19.23 1.73
C CYS A 652 26.43 -18.38 1.76
N GLY A 653 26.61 -17.49 0.79
CA GLY A 653 27.71 -16.53 0.77
C GLY A 653 27.71 -15.60 1.98
N ALA A 654 26.55 -15.17 2.46
CA ALA A 654 26.41 -14.36 3.67
C ALA A 654 26.88 -15.11 4.92
N PHE A 655 26.44 -16.35 5.13
CA PHE A 655 26.90 -17.18 6.25
C PHE A 655 28.41 -17.43 6.21
N LEU A 656 28.97 -17.76 5.05
CA LEU A 656 30.40 -17.99 4.93
C LEU A 656 31.22 -16.74 5.30
N ARG A 657 30.75 -15.53 4.95
CA ARG A 657 31.41 -14.28 5.36
C ARG A 657 31.25 -14.02 6.86
N ALA A 658 30.06 -14.25 7.41
CA ALA A 658 29.77 -14.04 8.82
C ALA A 658 30.61 -14.93 9.75
N LEU A 659 30.90 -16.16 9.30
CA LEU A 659 31.61 -17.18 10.08
C LEU A 659 33.13 -17.19 9.87
N GLN A 660 33.67 -16.33 9.00
CA GLN A 660 35.11 -16.24 8.80
C GLN A 660 35.80 -15.75 10.07
N PRO A 661 36.87 -16.43 10.54
CA PRO A 661 37.67 -15.94 11.65
C PRO A 661 38.16 -14.53 11.35
N GLN A 662 38.07 -13.61 12.32
CA GLN A 662 38.61 -12.26 12.16
C GLN A 662 40.14 -12.35 12.16
N GLY A 663 40.73 -12.66 11.01
CA GLY A 663 42.17 -12.64 10.82
C GLY A 663 42.70 -11.22 11.00
N GLY A 664 43.21 -10.90 12.20
CA GLY A 664 44.04 -9.72 12.45
C GLY A 664 43.35 -8.35 12.35
N TRP A 665 42.02 -8.27 12.21
CA TRP A 665 41.33 -6.98 12.33
C TRP A 665 41.31 -6.56 13.80
N SER A 666 42.43 -5.98 14.26
CA SER A 666 42.54 -5.42 15.60
C SER A 666 41.51 -4.31 15.75
N ARG A 667 40.45 -4.59 16.52
CA ARG A 667 39.37 -3.66 16.84
C ARG A 667 39.78 -2.46 17.70
N SER A 668 41.07 -2.35 18.02
CA SER A 668 41.62 -1.26 18.82
C SER A 668 41.44 0.14 18.19
N GLY A 669 41.09 0.23 16.90
CA GLY A 669 40.84 1.51 16.22
C GLY A 669 39.37 1.90 16.01
N ALA A 670 38.41 1.01 16.27
CA ALA A 670 37.00 1.21 15.90
C ALA A 670 35.99 0.92 17.02
N ARG A 671 36.39 1.05 18.29
CA ARG A 671 35.45 1.57 19.30
C ARG A 671 35.22 3.05 18.98
N VAL A 672 34.53 3.31 17.87
CA VAL A 672 33.90 4.60 17.64
C VAL A 672 32.93 4.77 18.79
N GLU A 673 33.02 5.88 19.53
CA GLU A 673 32.09 6.24 20.62
C GLU A 673 30.65 6.06 20.13
N THR A 674 30.06 4.90 20.41
CA THR A 674 28.64 4.66 20.18
C THR A 674 27.80 5.58 21.06
N ASP A 675 28.35 5.96 22.22
CA ASP A 675 27.83 6.98 23.12
C ASP A 675 27.66 8.35 22.44
N ALA A 676 28.52 8.76 21.49
CA ALA A 676 28.40 10.08 20.85
C ALA A 676 27.20 10.17 19.90
N VAL A 677 26.95 9.11 19.11
CA VAL A 677 25.77 9.05 18.22
C VAL A 677 24.49 8.86 19.02
N LEU A 678 24.52 8.03 20.07
CA LEU A 678 23.38 7.86 20.97
C LEU A 678 23.08 9.13 21.78
N SER A 679 24.11 9.90 22.17
CA SER A 679 23.93 11.21 22.79
C SER A 679 23.32 12.22 21.83
N GLN A 680 23.67 12.18 20.54
CA GLN A 680 23.03 13.03 19.53
C GLN A 680 21.54 12.71 19.36
N MET A 681 21.12 11.44 19.50
CA MET A 681 19.71 11.07 19.47
C MET A 681 18.92 11.54 20.70
N ALA A 682 19.56 11.66 21.87
CA ALA A 682 18.91 12.09 23.11
C ALA A 682 18.67 13.61 23.22
N VAL A 683 19.36 14.41 22.40
CA VAL A 683 19.28 15.89 22.43
C VAL A 683 18.17 16.43 21.52
N ALA A 684 17.62 15.62 20.60
CA ALA A 684 16.48 16.00 19.77
C ALA A 684 15.14 15.80 20.51
N SER A 685 14.89 16.58 21.57
CA SER A 685 13.57 16.67 22.21
C SER A 685 12.69 17.70 21.48
N PRO A 686 11.36 17.50 21.34
CA PRO A 686 10.48 18.35 20.52
C PRO A 686 10.25 19.78 21.02
N GLU A 687 10.86 20.20 22.14
CA GLU A 687 10.56 21.50 22.75
C GLU A 687 11.18 22.71 22.03
N ASP A 688 12.20 22.49 21.17
CA ASP A 688 12.91 23.59 20.51
C ASP A 688 12.39 23.98 19.11
N SER A 689 11.45 23.23 18.51
CA SER A 689 10.92 23.54 17.17
C SER A 689 9.71 24.49 17.16
N ALA A 690 9.27 24.98 18.32
CA ALA A 690 8.09 25.86 18.44
C ALA A 690 8.40 27.37 18.48
N ARG A 691 9.67 27.79 18.35
CA ARG A 691 10.06 29.20 18.53
C ARG A 691 10.91 29.74 17.37
N GLY A 692 10.30 29.80 16.18
CA GLY A 692 10.87 30.49 15.03
C GLY A 692 9.79 31.20 14.23
N LYS A 693 9.24 32.30 14.76
CA LYS A 693 8.42 33.23 13.96
C LYS A 693 9.35 34.17 13.19
N SER A 694 9.19 34.14 11.88
CA SER A 694 9.72 35.06 10.88
C SER A 694 9.31 36.51 11.16
N GLU A 695 10.29 37.41 11.24
CA GLU A 695 10.08 38.83 10.96
C GLU A 695 10.23 39.04 9.44
N SER A 696 9.13 39.40 8.79
CA SER A 696 9.09 39.91 7.42
C SER A 696 9.17 41.43 7.47
N GLU A 697 10.17 41.98 6.79
CA GLU A 697 10.30 43.41 6.51
C GLU A 697 9.20 43.89 5.56
N GLU A 698 8.56 45.02 5.89
CA GLU A 698 8.01 45.95 4.89
C GLU A 698 8.33 47.40 5.31
N PRO A 699 8.56 48.32 4.35
CA PRO A 699 9.03 49.68 4.61
C PRO A 699 7.87 50.69 4.63
N GLY A 700 7.90 51.67 5.55
CA GLY A 700 6.86 52.71 5.56
C GLY A 700 6.95 53.78 6.63
N ASN A 701 7.87 54.73 6.44
CA ASN A 701 7.72 56.20 6.62
C ASN A 701 6.86 56.75 7.80
N GLY A 702 7.48 57.47 8.75
CA GLY A 702 6.74 58.31 9.70
C GLY A 702 7.59 59.04 10.75
N LYS A 703 7.73 60.36 10.58
CA LYS A 703 8.38 61.33 11.49
C LYS A 703 7.78 61.33 12.91
N GLY A 704 8.61 61.57 13.93
CA GLY A 704 8.13 62.09 15.23
C GLY A 704 9.18 62.12 16.35
N LYS A 705 9.44 63.30 16.90
CA LYS A 705 10.39 63.64 17.98
C LYS A 705 9.97 63.11 19.37
N GLY A 706 10.94 62.93 20.27
CA GLY A 706 10.74 63.05 21.72
C GLY A 706 11.74 62.25 22.58
N GLU A 707 12.62 62.95 23.31
CA GLU A 707 13.45 62.44 24.42
C GLU A 707 12.61 62.29 25.73
N PRO A 708 13.18 62.11 26.95
CA PRO A 708 13.49 60.81 27.58
C PRO A 708 12.93 60.69 29.03
N ALA A 709 13.35 59.62 29.74
CA ALA A 709 13.62 59.52 31.18
C ALA A 709 12.66 58.75 32.13
N GLU A 710 13.31 58.23 33.18
CA GLU A 710 12.84 57.81 34.54
C GLU A 710 12.22 56.41 34.70
N SER A 711 12.92 55.47 35.38
CA SER A 711 12.92 55.14 36.84
C SER A 711 11.67 54.33 37.23
N GLU A 712 11.65 53.33 38.11
CA GLU A 712 12.23 53.17 39.45
C GLU A 712 11.94 51.72 39.94
N ASP A 713 12.83 51.20 40.78
CA ASP A 713 12.65 50.34 41.97
C ASP A 713 11.51 49.31 42.15
N GLY A 714 11.91 48.16 42.74
CA GLY A 714 10.98 47.23 43.38
C GLY A 714 11.65 46.02 44.04
N LYS A 715 12.16 46.22 45.27
CA LYS A 715 12.60 45.20 46.24
C LYS A 715 11.49 44.21 46.63
N GLY A 716 11.87 43.02 47.08
CA GLY A 716 11.00 42.14 47.88
C GLY A 716 11.70 40.86 48.35
N GLU A 717 12.13 40.85 49.61
CA GLU A 717 12.84 39.79 50.34
C GLU A 717 11.93 38.64 50.84
N GLY A 718 12.58 37.53 51.21
CA GLY A 718 12.22 36.63 52.33
C GLY A 718 11.17 35.54 52.06
N GLU A 719 11.21 34.35 52.66
CA GLU A 719 11.98 33.83 53.81
C GLU A 719 11.99 32.28 53.77
N GLN A 720 12.96 31.71 54.49
CA GLN A 720 13.19 30.29 54.74
C GLN A 720 12.22 29.71 55.79
N ALA A 721 12.04 28.37 55.78
CA ALA A 721 12.04 27.57 57.02
C ALA A 721 12.20 26.06 56.73
N GLU A 722 13.19 25.46 57.40
CA GLU A 722 13.42 24.02 57.57
C GLU A 722 12.56 23.46 58.73
N HIS A 723 12.22 22.16 58.72
CA HIS A 723 12.67 21.15 59.70
C HIS A 723 11.87 19.81 59.66
N GLU A 724 12.66 18.72 59.59
CA GLU A 724 12.63 17.45 60.35
C GLU A 724 11.51 16.38 60.33
N ASN A 725 11.95 15.17 59.90
CA ASN A 725 11.96 13.85 60.54
C ASN A 725 10.68 13.22 61.16
N GLY A 726 10.39 11.99 60.70
CA GLY A 726 9.61 10.99 61.44
C GLY A 726 9.67 9.58 60.83
N LYS A 727 10.34 8.64 61.52
CA LYS A 727 10.35 7.19 61.25
C LYS A 727 9.04 6.53 61.71
N GLY A 728 8.56 5.52 60.97
CA GLY A 728 7.54 4.58 61.43
C GLY A 728 7.56 3.27 60.64
N LYS A 729 7.74 2.14 61.32
CA LYS A 729 7.67 0.75 60.81
C LYS A 729 6.22 0.25 60.82
N GLY A 730 5.86 -0.62 59.86
CA GLY A 730 4.68 -1.49 59.92
C GLY A 730 4.50 -2.29 58.62
N GLU A 731 4.72 -3.60 58.68
CA GLU A 731 4.40 -4.61 57.64
C GLU A 731 2.88 -4.98 57.66
N PRO A 732 2.39 -6.01 56.92
CA PRO A 732 1.89 -5.92 55.57
C PRO A 732 0.38 -6.23 55.49
N ALA A 733 -0.33 -5.67 54.50
CA ALA A 733 -1.73 -6.01 54.23
C ALA A 733 -1.85 -6.95 53.02
N GLU A 734 -2.63 -8.02 53.21
CA GLU A 734 -3.09 -8.99 52.21
C GLU A 734 -3.93 -8.34 51.08
N PRO A 735 -4.03 -8.97 49.90
CA PRO A 735 -4.65 -8.35 48.72
C PRO A 735 -6.18 -8.47 48.70
N GLU A 736 -6.83 -7.32 48.47
CA GLU A 736 -8.26 -7.25 48.15
C GLU A 736 -8.58 -7.89 46.79
N LYS A 737 -9.62 -8.74 46.80
CA LYS A 737 -10.28 -9.28 45.62
C LYS A 737 -11.12 -8.19 44.95
N GLY A 738 -10.55 -7.52 43.94
CA GLY A 738 -11.29 -6.64 43.03
C GLY A 738 -11.91 -7.42 41.87
N LYS A 739 -13.23 -7.68 41.95
CA LYS A 739 -14.06 -8.07 40.80
C LYS A 739 -14.22 -6.87 39.87
N GLY A 740 -13.61 -6.93 38.69
CA GLY A 740 -13.88 -6.01 37.58
C GLY A 740 -14.34 -6.79 36.36
N LYS A 741 -15.62 -6.68 36.01
CA LYS A 741 -16.21 -7.21 34.78
C LYS A 741 -15.64 -6.44 33.59
N GLY A 742 -15.03 -7.15 32.64
CA GLY A 742 -14.74 -6.66 31.29
C GLY A 742 -15.50 -7.53 30.29
N GLU A 743 -16.47 -6.93 29.62
CA GLU A 743 -17.29 -7.53 28.57
C GLU A 743 -16.49 -7.66 27.25
N GLU A 744 -16.65 -8.85 26.64
CA GLU A 744 -16.80 -9.13 25.21
C GLU A 744 -15.71 -8.68 24.21
N ALA A 745 -14.75 -9.58 23.99
CA ALA A 745 -14.22 -9.85 22.65
C ALA A 745 -14.89 -11.14 22.13
N GLU A 746 -15.80 -11.01 21.17
CA GLU A 746 -16.40 -12.16 20.47
C GLU A 746 -15.33 -12.82 19.58
N HIS A 747 -14.79 -13.94 20.06
CA HIS A 747 -14.19 -14.98 19.25
C HIS A 747 -15.14 -16.18 19.20
N GLU A 748 -15.68 -16.46 18.02
CA GLU A 748 -16.53 -17.62 17.78
C GLU A 748 -15.67 -18.90 17.83
N LYS A 749 -15.77 -19.63 18.95
CA LYS A 749 -15.25 -20.99 19.09
C LYS A 749 -16.19 -21.96 18.36
N GLY A 750 -15.81 -22.39 17.17
CA GLY A 750 -16.37 -23.57 16.54
C GLY A 750 -15.97 -24.85 17.30
N LYS A 751 -16.85 -25.35 18.16
CA LYS A 751 -16.78 -26.72 18.69
C LYS A 751 -17.22 -27.69 17.60
N GLY A 752 -16.28 -28.42 17.01
CA GLY A 752 -16.57 -29.65 16.28
C GLY A 752 -16.23 -30.86 17.17
N LYS A 753 -17.25 -31.49 17.75
CA LYS A 753 -17.18 -32.91 18.15
C LYS A 753 -17.34 -33.74 16.87
N GLY A 754 -16.51 -34.75 16.70
CA GLY A 754 -16.65 -35.76 15.66
C GLY A 754 -15.72 -36.92 15.95
N GLU A 755 -16.31 -38.02 16.38
CA GLU A 755 -15.70 -39.29 16.73
C GLU A 755 -15.02 -39.99 15.53
N GLU A 756 -14.15 -40.93 15.93
CA GLU A 756 -13.54 -42.05 15.20
C GLU A 756 -14.21 -42.52 13.91
N ALA A 757 -13.39 -42.83 12.90
CA ALA A 757 -13.45 -44.12 12.21
C ALA A 757 -12.13 -44.39 11.44
N GLU A 758 -11.58 -45.56 11.72
CA GLU A 758 -10.51 -46.25 11.01
C GLU A 758 -10.85 -46.45 9.52
N HIS A 759 -9.82 -46.47 8.66
CA HIS A 759 -9.62 -47.57 7.72
C HIS A 759 -8.23 -47.48 7.05
N GLU A 760 -7.44 -48.53 7.22
CA GLU A 760 -6.29 -48.90 6.39
C GLU A 760 -6.74 -49.30 4.97
N ALA A 761 -5.98 -48.86 3.97
CA ALA A 761 -5.42 -49.65 2.86
C ALA A 761 -4.38 -48.83 2.11
#